data_AF-A0A9E3X6K8-F1
#
_entry.id   AF-A0A9E3X6K8-F1
#
_cell.length_a   1.000
_cell.length_b   1.000
_cell.length_c   1.000
_cell.angle_alpha   90.00
_cell.angle_beta   90.00
_cell.angle_gamma   90.00
#
_symmetry.space_group_name_H-M   'P 1'
#
loop_
_entity.id
_entity.type
_entity.pdbx_description
1 polymer ?
#
loop_
_entity_poly.entity_id
_entity_poly.type
_entity_poly.pdbx_seq_one_letter_code
_entity_poly.pdbx_strand_id
1 'polypeptide(L)'
;MNTLSKWTSVWIGLVMLAGMIPPMVVHATPSVAADATPPVPYLVQDINPTVTDQGSMPEELVSLNGTLFFVAHDDVRGHELWKTDGTEAGTQLVSDIAVGQDSARVEELTRLGDTLFFRADDGLYGEELWKSDGTAEGTLLVKDLWPGANGAYPGSFTVVGETLFFLANQETTGYELWKSDGTAQGTVLVTELVPGPDSANLLDLVAVGNTLFFFTHDGAGSLELWTSDGSAVGTKLVTRIYHGSVLRSYGAYGVIGNTLFFVAADSDSGYELWKSDGTPAGTVRVKDIHPGAADSEPSAFHVLGNVLYFFADDGSSGVELWRSDGSEAGTVRVKDIYPGPASAIPRIPEMAIAGNSLYFSADDGSSGRELWKSDGSTAGTERVRDINPGTSHASPGSLYGIGNTLYFAAITDETGRELWKSDGTAAGTRFIKDIRPGARHSKIAQPVALNDQLLFVATDGVSGEELWRSDGTPEGTRLVRDIAGAGDSFVSYYASTFAWDNILYFSATDGSKGEELWRSDGTTDGTWLVKDIWRGPNDSSPREFYRVNQLLFFMANDGRNGGELWRTDGTTAGTHLIKNIRRNTLSSVSDNLFAAAALDNVLLFWAQDNSHGRELWRSDGTAAGTYLVKDIVPGEYGSFGYSLTVVGNVLYFEGSDGNRYGLWRSDGTKDGTYLVIDTFANGEAGFVSVAAVGERLLLQVRYQSGQNELWVSDGTAAGTTRIKGNYPQAADRLLYFLATDNSNLFFIANDGGSGNVLWRSDGTAAGTVRVKVLDPGSDGWYVNEAVLLDNTLFFTTYENGSETWLWQSDGTEAGTVRVVDANRTRYRWIYDLTVGQHAVYFVAEDESHGRELWQTDGTAVGTFLYDIFPGTGGSDPDFLTVAADRLFFRARGDLITGSELWALPFTPIADQVILLSTTTNGQVGALAYRDEDILAYHTGTGQWELFFDGSDVGLGNLDVDAFTLLPNGHLLLSIDKDSNLMNFGPVDDADILEFIPTRLGRLTAGQFTRYFDGSDVELTQTGEDIDVIAVDTQGQLQISVLGAFKALGSRAADEDLLRFSSTSLGEDTAGTFQVTFDGSEVALTTPEEDIRAGWIAPNDDIYFVTFGDFQVAGLKGDANDIIVCHPATLGNDTACTFRLFWDGDSVGIGGKKLDGLYLGEIPSLVNGAESDAVSPWDDTVYFAGDDVDEADELDGEEVVADLDAEPGAQSERIYLPLVNR
;
A
#
# COMPACT_ATOMS: atom_id res chain seq x y z
N MET A 1 -33.27 50.39 55.79
CA MET A 1 -31.85 49.98 55.76
C MET A 1 -31.81 48.66 56.52
N ASN A 2 -32.41 47.67 55.87
CA ASN A 2 -31.80 46.43 55.33
C ASN A 2 -31.58 45.30 56.35
N THR A 3 -32.70 44.74 56.79
CA THR A 3 -32.92 43.31 57.13
C THR A 3 -33.50 42.52 55.92
N LEU A 4 -33.17 41.22 55.70
CA LEU A 4 -34.05 40.09 55.21
C LEU A 4 -33.18 38.79 55.13
N SER A 5 -33.27 37.82 56.07
CA SER A 5 -34.23 36.70 56.26
C SER A 5 -34.83 36.00 55.01
N LYS A 6 -34.64 34.64 54.88
CA LYS A 6 -35.65 33.55 55.01
C LYS A 6 -36.90 33.78 54.11
N TRP A 7 -37.35 32.76 53.34
CA TRP A 7 -38.75 32.24 53.24
C TRP A 7 -39.14 31.92 51.78
N THR A 8 -39.43 30.63 51.53
CA THR A 8 -40.75 30.12 51.11
C THR A 8 -41.13 30.44 49.65
N SER A 9 -41.29 29.39 48.84
CA SER A 9 -42.63 28.80 48.52
C SER A 9 -43.58 29.79 47.82
N VAL A 10 -44.22 29.38 46.70
CA VAL A 10 -45.67 29.08 46.58
C VAL A 10 -46.16 29.49 45.17
N TRP A 11 -46.53 28.53 44.30
CA TRP A 11 -47.90 27.90 44.19
C TRP A 11 -49.00 28.88 43.71
N ILE A 12 -49.71 28.56 42.63
CA ILE A 12 -51.06 27.94 42.56
C ILE A 12 -51.62 28.25 41.15
N GLY A 13 -52.03 27.23 40.39
CA GLY A 13 -53.46 26.87 40.33
C GLY A 13 -53.87 26.44 38.92
N LEU A 14 -54.27 25.18 38.77
CA LEU A 14 -55.66 24.65 38.85
C LEU A 14 -55.91 23.73 37.61
N VAL A 15 -56.06 22.40 37.83
CA VAL A 15 -57.31 21.53 37.75
C VAL A 15 -57.15 20.37 36.77
N MET A 16 -57.01 19.14 37.32
CA MET A 16 -58.02 18.04 37.33
C MET A 16 -58.57 17.64 35.94
N LEU A 17 -58.27 16.43 35.46
CA LEU A 17 -59.11 15.19 35.42
C LEU A 17 -58.51 14.23 34.36
N ALA A 18 -57.91 13.10 34.78
CA ALA A 18 -58.31 11.72 34.40
C ALA A 18 -58.83 11.45 32.96
N GLY A 19 -58.05 10.69 32.16
CA GLY A 19 -58.56 9.54 31.39
C GLY A 19 -57.50 9.03 30.40
N MET A 20 -56.84 7.90 30.70
CA MET A 20 -56.77 6.71 29.81
C MET A 20 -56.42 6.93 28.32
N ILE A 21 -55.13 6.82 27.96
CA ILE A 21 -54.68 6.35 26.60
C ILE A 21 -53.48 5.37 26.82
N PRO A 22 -53.44 4.17 26.19
CA PRO A 22 -52.39 3.16 26.35
C PRO A 22 -51.05 3.73 25.84
N PRO A 23 -49.89 3.25 26.33
CA PRO A 23 -48.60 3.75 25.91
C PRO A 23 -48.41 3.36 24.43
N MET A 24 -48.58 4.34 23.54
CA MET A 24 -47.90 4.36 22.24
C MET A 24 -46.38 4.22 22.50
N VAL A 25 -45.89 2.98 22.34
CA VAL A 25 -44.46 2.73 22.08
C VAL A 25 -44.12 3.45 20.78
N VAL A 26 -43.61 4.68 20.90
CA VAL A 26 -42.75 5.29 19.87
C VAL A 26 -41.55 4.35 19.70
N HIS A 27 -41.66 3.45 18.70
CA HIS A 27 -40.51 2.84 18.05
C HIS A 27 -39.63 4.00 17.54
N ALA A 28 -38.63 4.43 18.34
CA ALA A 28 -37.35 4.87 17.76
C ALA A 28 -36.99 3.92 16.59
N THR A 29 -37.34 4.39 15.39
CA THR A 29 -36.68 4.03 14.14
C THR A 29 -35.19 3.82 14.45
N PRO A 30 -34.62 2.65 14.10
CA PRO A 30 -33.18 2.56 14.00
C PRO A 30 -32.88 3.60 12.93
N SER A 31 -32.37 4.77 13.35
CA SER A 31 -31.37 5.46 12.53
C SER A 31 -30.57 4.36 11.78
N VAL A 32 -30.90 4.17 10.49
CA VAL A 32 -29.86 4.05 9.46
C VAL A 32 -28.71 4.87 10.02
N ALA A 33 -27.57 4.25 10.38
CA ALA A 33 -26.23 4.82 10.18
C ALA A 33 -26.21 5.81 8.98
N ALA A 34 -26.85 6.93 9.22
CA ALA A 34 -26.65 8.21 8.63
C ALA A 34 -26.30 8.97 9.89
N ASP A 35 -25.09 8.72 10.43
CA ASP A 35 -24.21 9.83 10.83
C ASP A 35 -23.06 9.32 11.76
N ALA A 36 -22.31 8.26 11.38
CA ALA A 36 -20.95 8.23 11.95
C ALA A 36 -20.24 9.39 11.24
N THR A 37 -20.27 10.56 11.90
CA THR A 37 -19.29 11.60 11.62
C THR A 37 -17.93 10.96 11.28
N PRO A 38 -17.40 11.24 10.07
CA PRO A 38 -16.11 10.74 9.62
C PRO A 38 -15.07 11.01 10.73
N PRO A 39 -14.16 10.04 10.99
CA PRO A 39 -13.10 10.29 11.98
C PRO A 39 -12.38 11.61 11.64
N VAL A 40 -12.04 12.40 12.66
CA VAL A 40 -11.45 13.72 12.45
C VAL A 40 -9.95 13.59 12.69
N PRO A 41 -9.14 14.18 11.81
CA PRO A 41 -7.72 14.35 12.07
C PRO A 41 -7.43 15.04 13.42
N TYR A 42 -6.37 14.62 14.11
CA TYR A 42 -5.94 15.26 15.37
C TYR A 42 -4.41 15.38 15.49
N LEU A 43 -3.95 16.44 16.17
CA LEU A 43 -2.52 16.62 16.50
C LEU A 43 -2.05 15.54 17.51
N VAL A 44 -0.95 14.85 17.23
CA VAL A 44 -0.49 13.72 18.06
C VAL A 44 0.21 14.19 19.34
N GLN A 45 1.18 15.13 19.22
CA GLN A 45 1.85 15.80 20.35
C GLN A 45 2.63 17.01 19.83
N ASP A 46 2.61 18.11 20.59
CA ASP A 46 3.54 19.22 20.42
C ASP A 46 4.90 18.92 21.04
N ILE A 47 5.85 18.42 20.21
CA ILE A 47 7.15 17.97 20.76
C ILE A 47 8.06 19.19 21.05
N ASN A 48 7.82 20.35 20.40
CA ASN A 48 8.61 21.58 20.60
C ASN A 48 7.77 22.82 21.00
N PRO A 49 7.24 22.86 22.24
CA PRO A 49 6.21 23.85 22.57
C PRO A 49 6.75 25.28 22.80
N THR A 50 8.07 25.49 22.70
CA THR A 50 8.73 26.74 23.13
C THR A 50 9.07 27.73 22.00
N VAL A 51 8.86 27.35 20.72
CA VAL A 51 9.12 28.21 19.53
C VAL A 51 7.81 28.34 18.73
N THR A 52 7.38 29.59 18.45
CA THR A 52 6.00 29.85 17.97
C THR A 52 5.77 29.84 16.47
N ASP A 53 6.72 29.34 15.70
CA ASP A 53 6.58 29.34 14.24
C ASP A 53 7.19 28.13 13.54
N GLN A 54 8.15 27.45 14.15
CA GLN A 54 9.20 26.66 13.47
C GLN A 54 9.35 25.27 14.02
N GLY A 55 8.67 25.19 15.12
CA GLY A 55 8.19 23.95 15.51
C GLY A 55 9.18 22.61 15.82
N SER A 56 8.79 21.28 16.05
CA SER A 56 9.32 19.82 16.23
C SER A 56 9.85 18.82 15.16
N MET A 57 9.50 18.77 13.94
CA MET A 57 10.34 18.59 12.78
C MET A 57 9.96 17.13 12.46
N PRO A 58 8.64 16.64 12.58
CA PRO A 58 8.48 15.29 12.32
C PRO A 58 8.86 14.93 10.90
N GLU A 59 10.02 14.77 10.31
CA GLU A 59 10.37 14.28 8.99
C GLU A 59 10.82 12.72 8.65
N GLU A 60 10.60 11.99 7.49
CA GLU A 60 10.67 10.46 7.31
C GLU A 60 10.13 9.27 8.27
N LEU A 61 8.84 8.88 8.21
CA LEU A 61 7.83 8.49 9.35
C LEU A 61 7.65 7.37 8.52
N VAL A 62 8.17 6.40 9.20
CA VAL A 62 8.20 5.03 9.02
C VAL A 62 7.47 3.91 9.94
N SER A 63 6.58 3.12 9.21
CA SER A 63 5.59 2.21 9.86
C SER A 63 6.42 1.07 10.20
N LEU A 64 6.60 1.13 11.57
CA LEU A 64 7.20 0.26 12.38
C LEU A 64 5.77 -0.61 12.88
N ASN A 65 5.29 -2.02 12.55
CA ASN A 65 4.79 -2.99 13.66
C ASN A 65 3.63 -2.26 14.34
N GLY A 66 3.02 -1.35 13.57
CA GLY A 66 1.96 -0.48 14.12
C GLY A 66 2.41 0.76 14.91
N THR A 67 3.69 1.05 15.00
CA THR A 67 4.26 2.15 15.76
C THR A 67 5.02 3.04 14.85
N LEU A 68 4.67 4.29 15.05
CA LEU A 68 5.12 5.31 14.19
C LEU A 68 6.58 5.68 14.45
N PHE A 69 7.55 5.56 13.51
CA PHE A 69 8.91 6.02 13.88
C PHE A 69 9.49 7.06 13.01
N PHE A 70 10.20 7.92 13.74
CA PHE A 70 10.37 9.21 13.21
C PHE A 70 11.32 10.11 13.96
N VAL A 71 12.05 10.91 13.27
CA VAL A 71 13.07 11.83 13.84
C VAL A 71 12.70 13.24 14.38
N ALA A 72 12.21 13.63 15.55
CA ALA A 72 11.64 15.00 15.82
C ALA A 72 12.67 15.90 16.58
N HIS A 73 12.76 17.23 16.39
CA HIS A 73 13.63 18.22 17.03
C HIS A 73 12.92 18.66 18.28
N ASP A 74 13.62 18.59 19.41
CA ASP A 74 13.24 19.38 20.57
C ASP A 74 14.38 20.35 20.94
N ASP A 75 14.06 21.44 21.66
CA ASP A 75 15.07 22.45 22.00
C ASP A 75 16.11 21.98 23.04
N VAL A 76 15.88 20.79 23.62
CA VAL A 76 16.78 20.19 24.63
C VAL A 76 17.79 19.21 24.03
N ARG A 77 17.47 18.52 22.93
CA ARG A 77 18.13 17.28 22.49
C ARG A 77 18.49 17.30 21.01
N GLY A 78 18.27 18.44 20.35
CA GLY A 78 18.34 18.49 18.91
C GLY A 78 17.43 17.45 18.31
N HIS A 79 17.90 17.16 17.15
CA HIS A 79 17.20 16.37 16.20
C HIS A 79 17.42 14.92 16.59
N GLU A 80 16.43 14.08 16.97
CA GLU A 80 16.61 12.68 17.47
C GLU A 80 15.47 11.69 17.18
N LEU A 81 15.38 10.47 17.80
CA LEU A 81 14.32 9.48 17.48
C LEU A 81 13.21 9.76 18.28
N TRP A 82 12.14 9.75 17.57
CA TRP A 82 10.87 9.69 18.12
C TRP A 82 10.16 8.50 17.52
N LYS A 83 9.30 8.01 18.39
CA LYS A 83 8.31 7.02 18.05
C LYS A 83 7.00 7.49 18.60
N THR A 84 5.92 7.08 17.95
CA THR A 84 4.56 7.30 18.45
C THR A 84 3.63 6.15 18.11
N ASP A 85 2.72 5.81 19.01
CA ASP A 85 1.55 4.97 18.66
C ASP A 85 0.35 5.83 18.22
N GLY A 86 0.56 7.14 18.01
CA GLY A 86 -0.51 8.10 17.73
C GLY A 86 -1.24 8.67 18.91
N THR A 87 -0.69 8.48 20.13
CA THR A 87 -1.19 9.19 21.32
C THR A 87 -0.09 10.08 21.87
N GLU A 88 -0.50 11.18 22.52
CA GLU A 88 0.50 12.02 23.23
C GLU A 88 1.37 11.23 24.21
N ALA A 89 0.80 10.33 25.02
CA ALA A 89 1.62 9.48 25.92
C ALA A 89 2.60 8.50 25.24
N GLY A 90 2.26 8.00 24.04
CA GLY A 90 3.09 7.02 23.32
C GLY A 90 4.13 7.69 22.40
N THR A 91 4.12 9.02 22.35
CA THR A 91 5.09 9.81 21.59
C THR A 91 6.30 10.09 22.49
N GLN A 92 7.46 9.54 22.13
CA GLN A 92 8.63 9.54 23.03
C GLN A 92 9.90 9.52 22.19
N LEU A 93 10.91 10.22 22.72
CA LEU A 93 12.29 10.05 22.30
C LEU A 93 12.72 8.58 22.49
N VAL A 94 13.15 7.91 21.42
CA VAL A 94 13.71 6.56 21.48
C VAL A 94 15.13 6.61 22.06
N SER A 95 16.03 7.50 21.58
CA SER A 95 17.33 7.69 22.23
C SER A 95 17.90 9.09 21.91
N ASP A 96 18.60 9.71 22.89
CA ASP A 96 19.42 10.94 22.71
C ASP A 96 20.85 10.56 22.43
N ILE A 97 21.08 10.29 21.19
CA ILE A 97 22.30 9.57 20.94
C ILE A 97 23.47 10.59 20.86
N ALA A 98 23.29 11.75 20.22
CA ALA A 98 24.32 12.79 20.34
C ALA A 98 23.86 13.58 21.52
N VAL A 99 24.65 13.38 22.56
CA VAL A 99 24.18 13.83 23.86
C VAL A 99 24.15 15.36 23.86
N GLY A 100 23.07 15.92 24.43
CA GLY A 100 22.96 17.38 24.57
C GLY A 100 22.16 18.02 23.44
N GLN A 101 22.45 19.28 23.09
CA GLN A 101 21.67 19.92 22.00
C GLN A 101 22.23 19.55 20.61
N ASP A 102 23.30 18.74 20.58
CA ASP A 102 23.77 18.24 19.30
C ASP A 102 22.67 17.33 18.80
N SER A 103 22.39 17.54 17.54
CA SER A 103 21.80 16.53 16.77
C SER A 103 22.96 15.39 16.90
N ALA A 104 22.61 14.06 16.92
CA ALA A 104 23.16 12.73 16.36
C ALA A 104 23.51 12.39 14.74
N ARG A 105 22.77 12.47 13.55
CA ARG A 105 21.84 13.14 12.44
C ARG A 105 20.74 12.49 11.44
N VAL A 106 19.74 11.81 11.82
CA VAL A 106 19.12 10.54 11.38
C VAL A 106 18.62 10.43 9.86
N GLU A 107 19.31 9.82 8.86
CA GLU A 107 19.07 9.79 7.38
C GLU A 107 19.10 8.53 6.72
N GLU A 108 18.17 8.28 5.90
CA GLU A 108 17.15 7.19 5.70
C GLU A 108 16.38 6.31 6.71
N LEU A 109 15.07 6.21 7.00
CA LEU A 109 14.21 4.95 7.46
C LEU A 109 13.63 3.90 6.50
N THR A 110 13.91 2.59 6.63
CA THR A 110 13.74 1.50 5.63
C THR A 110 13.61 0.28 6.33
N ARG A 111 12.49 0.18 6.96
CA ARG A 111 12.07 -0.99 7.71
C ARG A 111 13.21 -2.08 7.70
N LEU A 112 14.25 -2.73 8.51
CA LEU A 112 14.59 -4.28 8.88
C LEU A 112 14.43 -5.33 10.19
N GLY A 113 13.65 -6.47 10.47
CA GLY A 113 12.36 -7.41 10.56
C GLY A 113 11.21 -6.84 11.32
N ASP A 114 11.82 -6.54 12.43
CA ASP A 114 11.46 -5.75 13.53
C ASP A 114 12.48 -4.71 13.87
N THR A 115 13.49 -4.43 13.02
CA THR A 115 14.62 -3.55 13.49
C THR A 115 14.81 -2.39 12.57
N LEU A 116 15.10 -1.21 13.17
CA LEU A 116 15.10 0.26 12.71
C LEU A 116 16.46 0.99 12.31
N PHE A 117 17.00 1.35 11.04
CA PHE A 117 18.40 1.07 10.19
C PHE A 117 18.84 2.30 9.70
N PHE A 118 19.59 2.82 10.57
CA PHE A 118 20.38 3.93 10.65
C PHE A 118 21.81 4.31 10.49
N ARG A 119 21.94 5.27 9.61
CA ARG A 119 23.06 6.10 9.27
C ARG A 119 22.78 6.76 10.54
N ALA A 120 23.78 6.67 11.65
CA ALA A 120 24.61 7.55 12.99
C ALA A 120 25.91 8.40 13.58
N ASP A 121 25.78 9.68 14.09
CA ASP A 121 26.94 10.36 14.83
C ASP A 121 26.49 10.32 16.23
N ASP A 122 27.17 9.48 16.95
CA ASP A 122 27.20 9.75 18.37
C ASP A 122 28.20 10.84 18.77
N GLY A 123 28.70 11.65 17.84
CA GLY A 123 29.86 12.49 18.11
C GLY A 123 31.22 11.77 18.22
N LEU A 124 31.31 10.43 18.17
CA LEU A 124 32.57 9.69 18.48
C LEU A 124 33.15 8.92 17.30
N TYR A 125 32.30 8.42 16.39
CA TYR A 125 32.71 7.50 15.33
C TYR A 125 32.52 8.08 13.93
N GLY A 126 32.24 9.39 13.87
CA GLY A 126 31.60 9.88 12.69
C GLY A 126 30.26 9.18 12.59
N GLU A 127 29.82 9.56 11.44
CA GLU A 127 28.92 8.88 10.64
C GLU A 127 29.34 7.39 10.28
N GLU A 128 28.96 6.36 11.03
CA GLU A 128 28.78 4.81 11.00
C GLU A 128 27.37 3.81 10.61
N LEU A 129 26.94 2.53 10.87
CA LEU A 129 25.55 1.99 10.55
C LEU A 129 24.88 1.51 11.79
N TRP A 130 23.66 1.96 12.17
CA TRP A 130 23.05 2.16 13.61
C TRP A 130 21.60 1.76 13.63
N LYS A 131 21.28 0.92 14.59
CA LYS A 131 20.08 0.09 14.55
C LYS A 131 19.33 0.31 15.80
N SER A 132 18.03 0.06 15.72
CA SER A 132 17.09 0.35 16.79
C SER A 132 15.98 -0.62 16.66
N ASP A 133 15.59 -1.20 17.75
CA ASP A 133 14.33 -1.94 17.81
C ASP A 133 13.18 -1.09 18.37
N GLY A 134 13.37 0.23 18.42
CA GLY A 134 12.43 1.16 19.04
C GLY A 134 12.62 1.41 20.56
N THR A 135 13.74 0.98 21.16
CA THR A 135 14.07 1.26 22.57
C THR A 135 15.45 1.91 22.69
N ALA A 136 15.67 2.74 23.74
CA ALA A 136 16.99 3.38 23.92
C ALA A 136 18.15 2.35 24.00
N GLU A 137 17.94 1.22 24.70
CA GLU A 137 18.94 0.14 24.81
C GLU A 137 19.21 -0.60 23.48
N GLY A 138 18.25 -0.59 22.55
CA GLY A 138 18.33 -1.33 21.28
C GLY A 138 18.81 -0.46 20.11
N THR A 139 19.10 0.80 20.44
CA THR A 139 19.64 1.79 19.54
C THR A 139 21.17 1.79 19.62
N LEU A 140 21.84 1.24 18.60
CA LEU A 140 23.26 0.83 18.70
C LEU A 140 24.00 1.00 17.38
N LEU A 141 25.25 1.47 17.52
CA LEU A 141 26.23 1.53 16.43
C LEU A 141 26.44 0.12 16.01
N VAL A 142 26.32 -0.15 14.74
CA VAL A 142 26.54 -1.54 14.45
C VAL A 142 27.96 -1.87 14.09
N LYS A 143 28.62 -1.03 13.30
CA LYS A 143 30.08 -1.16 13.24
C LYS A 143 30.64 0.17 12.83
N ASP A 144 31.82 0.42 13.37
CA ASP A 144 32.70 1.52 12.94
C ASP A 144 33.61 1.02 11.82
N LEU A 145 33.23 1.38 10.66
CA LEU A 145 33.77 0.89 9.44
C LEU A 145 34.84 1.69 8.84
N TRP A 146 34.80 2.99 9.15
CA TRP A 146 36.01 3.75 9.04
C TRP A 146 36.51 3.92 10.46
N PRO A 147 37.41 3.06 10.91
CA PRO A 147 37.92 3.21 12.24
C PRO A 147 38.42 4.62 12.64
N GLY A 148 37.88 5.13 13.76
CA GLY A 148 38.22 6.48 14.24
C GLY A 148 37.05 7.46 14.16
N ALA A 149 37.37 8.77 14.20
CA ALA A 149 36.30 9.79 14.15
C ALA A 149 35.82 10.06 12.70
N ASN A 150 36.41 9.43 11.68
CA ASN A 150 35.96 9.52 10.28
C ASN A 150 34.71 8.65 10.22
N GLY A 151 33.61 9.23 9.71
CA GLY A 151 32.37 8.51 9.56
C GLY A 151 32.50 7.94 8.19
N ALA A 152 32.17 6.68 8.02
CA ALA A 152 32.48 5.98 6.88
C ALA A 152 31.60 6.52 5.57
N TYR A 153 30.49 7.36 5.41
CA TYR A 153 29.42 7.48 4.28
C TYR A 153 28.19 6.71 3.73
N PRO A 154 27.44 5.94 4.42
CA PRO A 154 26.66 5.04 3.77
C PRO A 154 25.41 5.81 2.79
N GLY A 155 24.42 5.37 2.09
CA GLY A 155 24.03 5.21 0.71
C GLY A 155 23.53 4.19 -0.11
N SER A 156 22.42 4.48 -0.56
CA SER A 156 21.85 3.58 -1.53
C SER A 156 21.57 2.14 -1.23
N PHE A 157 20.79 2.28 -0.35
CA PHE A 157 20.32 1.28 0.34
C PHE A 157 19.14 1.08 -0.49
N THR A 158 19.02 -0.13 -0.71
CA THR A 158 17.74 -0.65 -0.97
C THR A 158 17.72 -2.10 -0.98
N VAL A 159 16.54 -2.61 -0.43
CA VAL A 159 15.84 -3.77 0.34
C VAL A 159 15.10 -4.85 -0.27
N VAL A 160 15.78 -6.10 -0.31
CA VAL A 160 16.02 -7.58 -0.88
C VAL A 160 16.51 -8.74 0.05
N GLY A 161 15.69 -9.63 0.49
CA GLY A 161 15.90 -10.67 1.53
C GLY A 161 15.26 -10.69 2.90
N GLU A 162 15.85 -11.48 3.90
CA GLU A 162 16.59 -11.29 5.37
C GLU A 162 17.84 -10.28 6.15
N THR A 163 18.80 -9.35 5.75
CA THR A 163 19.75 -8.63 4.80
C THR A 163 19.63 -7.08 4.52
N LEU A 164 19.74 -5.95 5.18
CA LEU A 164 20.12 -4.67 4.41
C LEU A 164 20.81 -4.62 2.90
N PHE A 165 21.40 -4.06 1.78
CA PHE A 165 22.11 -3.00 0.88
C PHE A 165 22.03 -1.56 0.11
N PHE A 166 23.24 -1.33 -0.30
CA PHE A 166 24.52 -0.55 -0.15
C PHE A 166 25.73 0.14 -0.88
N LEU A 167 26.15 1.35 -0.64
CA LEU A 167 27.47 1.90 -0.95
C LEU A 167 28.43 2.15 0.20
N ALA A 168 29.65 1.69 0.46
CA ALA A 168 30.39 1.98 1.72
C ALA A 168 31.96 2.33 1.51
N ASN A 169 32.79 3.24 2.28
CA ASN A 169 34.03 4.06 1.83
C ASN A 169 35.06 4.27 2.92
N GLN A 170 36.39 3.90 2.76
CA GLN A 170 37.46 3.17 3.74
C GLN A 170 38.52 4.19 3.55
N GLU A 171 39.63 3.82 4.12
CA GLU A 171 40.81 4.46 3.64
C GLU A 171 41.61 3.75 2.57
N THR A 172 41.80 2.47 2.53
CA THR A 172 42.49 1.62 1.48
C THR A 172 41.93 0.89 0.04
N THR A 173 40.66 1.06 -0.58
CA THR A 173 39.44 0.49 -1.32
C THR A 173 38.41 1.52 -2.08
N GLY A 174 38.00 2.85 -1.89
CA GLY A 174 37.01 4.09 -2.11
C GLY A 174 35.41 4.19 -2.10
N TYR A 175 34.48 4.28 -3.13
CA TYR A 175 33.12 3.86 -2.75
C TYR A 175 32.82 2.57 -3.51
N GLU A 176 32.40 1.41 -2.88
CA GLU A 176 32.06 0.07 -3.47
C GLU A 176 30.57 -0.56 -3.03
N LEU A 177 30.00 -1.82 -3.06
CA LEU A 177 28.84 -2.40 -2.41
C LEU A 177 29.16 -3.09 -1.07
N TRP A 178 28.38 -3.69 -0.23
CA TRP A 178 28.71 -4.06 1.08
C TRP A 178 27.38 -4.40 1.61
N LYS A 179 27.25 -5.59 2.08
CA LYS A 179 25.97 -5.84 2.77
C LYS A 179 25.51 -5.88 4.47
N SER A 180 24.63 -5.68 5.44
CA SER A 180 24.77 -5.73 7.01
C SER A 180 23.69 -6.72 7.88
N ASP A 181 22.87 -7.12 9.08
CA ASP A 181 21.90 -8.43 9.81
C ASP A 181 21.05 -8.08 11.03
N GLY A 182 21.43 -6.92 11.46
CA GLY A 182 21.43 -6.48 12.76
C GLY A 182 22.73 -6.93 13.42
N THR A 183 23.78 -7.66 12.89
CA THR A 183 25.06 -7.80 13.73
C THR A 183 26.55 -7.41 13.33
N ALA A 184 27.41 -6.63 14.06
CA ALA A 184 28.85 -6.34 13.63
C ALA A 184 29.76 -7.54 13.06
N GLN A 185 29.41 -8.85 13.34
CA GLN A 185 29.71 -10.24 12.70
C GLN A 185 28.68 -10.98 11.67
N GLY A 186 27.48 -10.36 11.44
CA GLY A 186 26.73 -9.92 10.15
C GLY A 186 26.85 -8.67 9.01
N THR A 187 27.83 -8.07 8.42
CA THR A 187 28.21 -6.93 7.59
C THR A 187 29.47 -6.87 6.98
N VAL A 188 30.10 -7.39 5.87
CA VAL A 188 31.37 -7.58 5.26
C VAL A 188 31.37 -6.92 3.82
N LEU A 189 32.43 -6.45 3.20
CA LEU A 189 32.70 -6.39 1.78
C LEU A 189 32.37 -7.69 1.31
N VAL A 190 31.13 -7.66 0.70
CA VAL A 190 30.89 -8.27 -0.51
C VAL A 190 32.29 -8.48 -1.23
N THR A 191 32.71 -7.54 -2.14
CA THR A 191 33.62 -7.54 -3.46
C THR A 191 34.06 -6.38 -4.52
N GLU A 192 35.34 -6.49 -4.79
CA GLU A 192 36.36 -5.58 -5.27
C GLU A 192 36.30 -5.01 -6.84
N LEU A 193 35.15 -4.51 -7.33
CA LEU A 193 34.85 -4.11 -8.70
C LEU A 193 35.83 -3.13 -9.35
N VAL A 194 36.41 -2.22 -8.55
CA VAL A 194 37.64 -1.58 -9.03
C VAL A 194 38.81 -1.42 -8.03
N PRO A 195 39.94 -2.01 -8.41
CA PRO A 195 41.07 -2.09 -7.54
C PRO A 195 41.73 -0.81 -6.99
N GLY A 196 42.11 -0.86 -5.72
CA GLY A 196 42.81 0.23 -5.02
C GLY A 196 41.85 1.29 -4.49
N PRO A 197 42.34 2.48 -4.17
CA PRO A 197 41.47 3.48 -3.63
C PRO A 197 40.24 3.75 -4.50
N ASP A 198 40.36 3.61 -5.86
CA ASP A 198 39.42 4.15 -6.96
C ASP A 198 37.94 4.08 -6.54
N SER A 199 36.86 4.84 -7.08
CA SER A 199 35.26 4.99 -7.00
C SER A 199 34.42 4.41 -8.14
N ALA A 200 33.32 3.61 -7.92
CA ALA A 200 32.83 2.46 -8.57
C ALA A 200 32.16 2.64 -9.86
N ASN A 201 31.60 3.76 -9.74
CA ASN A 201 30.71 4.20 -10.67
C ASN A 201 29.48 3.38 -11.05
N LEU A 202 28.79 2.96 -9.99
CA LEU A 202 27.44 2.46 -10.04
C LEU A 202 26.61 3.68 -10.24
N LEU A 203 26.10 3.54 -11.42
CA LEU A 203 24.87 4.14 -11.74
C LEU A 203 23.82 3.19 -11.46
N ASP A 204 23.48 3.38 -10.24
CA ASP A 204 22.15 3.00 -9.94
C ASP A 204 21.89 1.44 -9.30
N LEU A 205 21.42 1.21 -7.98
CA LEU A 205 20.43 0.19 -7.33
C LEU A 205 18.70 0.49 -7.18
N VAL A 206 17.64 -0.37 -7.24
CA VAL A 206 16.15 -0.65 -7.88
C VAL A 206 15.68 -2.16 -7.81
N ALA A 207 14.77 -2.43 -6.95
CA ALA A 207 14.30 -3.81 -6.77
C ALA A 207 13.44 -4.38 -7.72
N VAL A 208 13.61 -5.71 -7.87
CA VAL A 208 12.62 -6.46 -8.45
C VAL A 208 12.61 -7.62 -7.44
N GLY A 209 12.10 -7.70 -6.15
CA GLY A 209 12.29 -8.93 -5.24
C GLY A 209 13.73 -9.87 -5.11
N ASN A 210 14.24 -11.18 -5.10
CA ASN A 210 15.59 -11.53 -4.36
C ASN A 210 17.16 -11.34 -4.69
N THR A 211 17.64 -10.37 -5.53
CA THR A 211 18.74 -10.07 -6.60
C THR A 211 18.97 -8.62 -6.57
N LEU A 212 20.07 -7.77 -6.37
CA LEU A 212 20.36 -6.34 -6.92
C LEU A 212 20.80 -6.24 -8.35
N PHE A 213 20.27 -5.36 -9.37
CA PHE A 213 20.40 -4.77 -10.87
C PHE A 213 21.02 -3.30 -11.21
N PHE A 214 22.29 -3.20 -11.74
CA PHE A 214 23.04 -1.94 -11.72
C PHE A 214 24.00 -1.57 -12.92
N PHE A 215 24.00 -0.39 -13.54
CA PHE A 215 25.16 -0.09 -14.55
C PHE A 215 26.66 0.60 -14.40
N THR A 216 27.85 -0.01 -14.57
CA THR A 216 29.15 0.74 -14.18
C THR A 216 30.02 0.75 -15.39
N HIS A 217 31.06 1.52 -15.30
CA HIS A 217 32.21 1.34 -16.14
C HIS A 217 33.31 0.39 -15.56
N ASP A 218 33.87 -0.47 -16.43
CA ASP A 218 35.07 -1.32 -16.13
C ASP A 218 36.43 -0.66 -16.49
N GLY A 219 36.39 0.66 -16.75
CA GLY A 219 37.59 1.41 -17.16
C GLY A 219 37.92 1.39 -18.67
N ALA A 220 37.07 0.78 -19.53
CA ALA A 220 37.28 0.77 -20.99
C ALA A 220 36.34 1.71 -21.80
N GLY A 221 35.58 2.54 -21.09
CA GLY A 221 34.72 3.58 -21.71
C GLY A 221 33.28 3.19 -22.03
N SER A 222 32.84 1.94 -21.79
CA SER A 222 31.45 1.54 -22.08
C SER A 222 30.69 1.31 -20.78
N LEU A 223 29.51 1.95 -20.65
CA LEU A 223 28.50 1.53 -19.69
C LEU A 223 27.93 0.23 -20.18
N GLU A 224 27.47 -0.37 -19.17
CA GLU A 224 27.53 -1.73 -19.07
C GLU A 224 26.32 -1.70 -18.03
N LEU A 225 25.50 -2.74 -17.97
CA LEU A 225 24.67 -3.22 -16.78
C LEU A 225 25.09 -3.97 -15.25
N TRP A 226 24.77 -4.45 -13.97
CA TRP A 226 25.57 -5.76 -13.23
C TRP A 226 24.61 -6.61 -12.51
N THR A 227 24.52 -8.03 -12.52
CA THR A 227 23.84 -9.22 -11.61
C THR A 227 23.92 -9.68 -9.87
N SER A 228 23.25 -9.19 -8.60
CA SER A 228 23.45 -8.57 -7.03
C SER A 228 23.35 -9.12 -5.40
N ASP A 229 23.58 -10.43 -4.77
CA ASP A 229 22.74 -11.67 -4.12
C ASP A 229 22.78 -12.05 -2.77
N GLY A 230 23.51 -11.24 -2.22
CA GLY A 230 24.94 -11.57 -2.61
C GLY A 230 26.48 -11.66 -2.23
N SER A 231 27.35 -12.57 -2.90
CA SER A 231 28.65 -13.47 -2.88
C SER A 231 29.73 -13.05 -3.44
N ALA A 232 30.87 -13.64 -3.06
CA ALA A 232 32.10 -14.06 -3.69
C ALA A 232 31.82 -14.25 -5.15
N VAL A 233 30.95 -15.23 -5.55
CA VAL A 233 30.50 -15.97 -6.90
C VAL A 233 29.18 -15.73 -8.03
N GLY A 234 28.02 -14.87 -8.22
CA GLY A 234 26.69 -14.17 -7.70
C GLY A 234 26.71 -12.72 -7.96
N THR A 235 27.50 -11.91 -7.31
CA THR A 235 28.18 -10.84 -8.05
C THR A 235 28.53 -11.33 -9.54
N LYS A 236 28.26 -10.75 -10.76
CA LYS A 236 28.79 -11.07 -12.18
C LYS A 236 29.02 -10.13 -13.31
N LEU A 237 29.23 -10.39 -14.73
CA LEU A 237 29.05 -9.67 -16.30
C LEU A 237 27.85 -9.92 -17.08
N VAL A 238 26.89 -9.08 -17.68
CA VAL A 238 25.43 -9.41 -18.18
C VAL A 238 25.53 -9.18 -19.60
N THR A 239 25.66 -7.90 -19.93
CA THR A 239 26.25 -7.60 -21.19
C THR A 239 26.86 -6.21 -21.31
N ARG A 240 27.82 -6.14 -22.24
CA ARG A 240 28.33 -4.82 -22.60
C ARG A 240 27.31 -4.21 -23.53
N ILE A 241 26.99 -2.96 -23.24
CA ILE A 241 26.09 -2.18 -24.08
C ILE A 241 26.91 -1.01 -24.67
N TYR A 242 27.08 -0.98 -25.99
CA TYR A 242 28.07 -0.08 -26.63
C TYR A 242 27.80 1.44 -26.42
N HIS A 243 28.87 2.25 -26.21
CA HIS A 243 28.80 3.73 -26.42
C HIS A 243 30.16 4.37 -26.89
N GLY A 244 30.19 5.15 -28.02
CA GLY A 244 31.09 6.33 -28.24
C GLY A 244 30.88 7.47 -27.17
N SER A 245 31.31 8.75 -27.34
CA SER A 245 31.61 9.67 -26.17
C SER A 245 30.61 10.51 -25.27
N VAL A 246 29.28 10.46 -25.36
CA VAL A 246 28.29 11.25 -24.51
C VAL A 246 27.05 10.52 -23.91
N LEU A 247 26.96 10.42 -22.56
CA LEU A 247 25.82 9.87 -21.79
C LEU A 247 24.63 10.87 -21.78
N ARG A 248 23.40 10.43 -22.13
CA ARG A 248 22.16 10.96 -21.49
C ARG A 248 21.53 9.86 -20.64
N SER A 249 22.00 9.75 -19.40
CA SER A 249 21.27 9.06 -18.33
C SER A 249 20.12 10.00 -17.94
N TYR A 250 18.88 9.64 -18.31
CA TYR A 250 17.78 9.82 -17.34
C TYR A 250 17.34 8.42 -16.97
N GLY A 251 17.83 7.89 -15.84
CA GLY A 251 16.98 7.52 -14.71
C GLY A 251 15.81 6.54 -14.90
N ALA A 252 15.57 6.08 -16.12
CA ALA A 252 14.21 5.73 -16.47
C ALA A 252 14.20 4.27 -16.81
N TYR A 253 13.78 3.56 -15.78
CA TYR A 253 13.70 2.15 -15.85
C TYR A 253 12.32 1.75 -15.41
N GLY A 254 11.71 0.85 -16.17
CA GLY A 254 10.55 0.16 -15.62
C GLY A 254 11.00 -1.15 -15.06
N VAL A 255 10.44 -1.48 -13.91
CA VAL A 255 10.65 -2.81 -13.37
C VAL A 255 9.34 -3.34 -13.36
N ILE A 256 9.41 -4.46 -13.96
CA ILE A 256 8.17 -4.84 -14.28
C ILE A 256 8.06 -6.25 -13.78
N GLY A 257 7.71 -6.44 -12.52
CA GLY A 257 7.99 -7.75 -11.93
C GLY A 257 9.52 -8.09 -11.80
N ASN A 258 10.32 -9.18 -12.13
CA ASN A 258 11.75 -9.80 -12.19
C ASN A 258 12.66 -9.29 -13.28
N THR A 259 12.34 -8.19 -13.93
CA THR A 259 13.24 -7.61 -14.94
C THR A 259 12.90 -6.17 -15.34
N LEU A 260 13.85 -5.58 -16.08
CA LEU A 260 14.14 -4.21 -16.22
C LEU A 260 14.05 -3.72 -17.61
N PHE A 261 13.55 -2.54 -17.65
CA PHE A 261 13.70 -1.81 -18.86
C PHE A 261 14.65 -0.73 -18.77
N PHE A 262 15.24 -0.40 -19.89
CA PHE A 262 16.17 0.69 -19.92
C PHE A 262 16.42 1.11 -21.33
N VAL A 263 17.23 2.15 -21.52
CA VAL A 263 17.59 2.64 -22.85
C VAL A 263 18.99 2.17 -23.22
N ALA A 264 19.19 1.76 -24.50
CA ALA A 264 20.47 1.23 -24.96
C ALA A 264 20.63 1.37 -26.49
N ALA A 265 21.88 1.36 -26.97
CA ALA A 265 22.20 1.33 -28.41
C ALA A 265 23.14 0.16 -28.77
N ASP A 266 23.21 -0.19 -30.08
CA ASP A 266 24.21 -1.16 -30.58
C ASP A 266 24.85 -0.71 -31.91
N SER A 267 25.71 -1.57 -32.50
CA SER A 267 26.34 -1.25 -33.80
C SER A 267 25.37 -1.04 -34.98
N ASP A 268 24.11 -1.46 -34.85
CA ASP A 268 23.13 -1.44 -35.95
C ASP A 268 21.94 -0.48 -35.65
N SER A 269 21.96 0.25 -34.52
CA SER A 269 20.89 1.14 -34.04
C SER A 269 21.38 2.16 -33.04
N GLY A 270 20.74 3.34 -33.08
CA GLY A 270 20.95 4.33 -32.04
C GLY A 270 20.23 3.95 -30.72
N TYR A 271 20.01 4.95 -29.85
CA TYR A 271 19.33 4.70 -28.57
C TYR A 271 17.87 4.30 -28.75
N GLU A 272 17.57 3.14 -28.18
CA GLU A 272 16.28 2.50 -28.29
C GLU A 272 15.89 2.07 -26.88
N LEU A 273 14.66 1.58 -26.72
CA LEU A 273 14.30 0.91 -25.48
C LEU A 273 15.26 -0.30 -25.44
N TRP A 274 15.58 -0.87 -24.28
CA TRP A 274 16.37 -2.08 -23.86
C TRP A 274 15.63 -2.80 -22.71
N LYS A 275 15.91 -4.13 -22.62
CA LYS A 275 15.69 -4.79 -21.33
C LYS A 275 16.60 -5.73 -20.73
N SER A 276 16.17 -6.05 -19.46
CA SER A 276 16.74 -6.98 -18.63
C SER A 276 16.23 -7.71 -17.35
N ASP A 277 15.94 -9.06 -17.42
CA ASP A 277 15.49 -10.06 -16.38
C ASP A 277 16.34 -10.22 -15.16
N GLY A 278 17.60 -9.55 -15.34
CA GLY A 278 19.25 -9.66 -15.10
C GLY A 278 20.55 -10.26 -16.23
N THR A 279 20.91 -11.65 -16.80
CA THR A 279 21.79 -12.56 -17.75
C THR A 279 22.53 -12.13 -19.05
N PRO A 280 23.51 -12.54 -20.17
CA PRO A 280 23.92 -12.28 -21.86
C PRO A 280 23.00 -12.15 -23.34
N ALA A 281 21.83 -12.93 -23.64
CA ALA A 281 20.40 -13.29 -24.25
C ALA A 281 18.93 -13.21 -23.47
N GLY A 282 18.36 -13.10 -22.23
CA GLY A 282 17.54 -11.83 -21.90
C GLY A 282 17.70 -10.28 -22.48
N THR A 283 18.81 -9.59 -22.97
CA THR A 283 19.23 -8.10 -22.82
C THR A 283 19.24 -7.84 -24.26
N VAL A 284 18.16 -7.29 -24.68
CA VAL A 284 17.98 -7.20 -26.12
C VAL A 284 17.19 -5.95 -26.44
N ARG A 285 17.29 -5.60 -27.75
CA ARG A 285 16.43 -4.59 -28.46
C ARG A 285 14.97 -5.07 -28.99
N VAL A 286 13.91 -4.14 -28.88
CA VAL A 286 12.39 -4.14 -28.07
C VAL A 286 11.68 -3.98 -29.28
N LYS A 287 12.01 -2.85 -29.85
CA LYS A 287 12.14 -2.72 -31.29
C LYS A 287 13.25 -1.79 -31.69
N ASP A 288 13.44 -1.59 -33.01
CA ASP A 288 14.07 -0.42 -33.69
C ASP A 288 13.02 0.65 -34.19
N ILE A 289 12.19 1.23 -33.28
CA ILE A 289 11.41 2.51 -33.39
C ILE A 289 12.01 3.44 -34.40
N HIS A 290 13.26 3.95 -34.20
CA HIS A 290 13.84 4.81 -35.22
C HIS A 290 14.77 3.93 -36.07
N PRO A 291 14.29 3.39 -37.21
CA PRO A 291 15.11 2.47 -37.99
C PRO A 291 16.55 2.99 -38.34
N GLY A 292 17.48 2.03 -38.41
CA GLY A 292 18.90 2.31 -38.74
C GLY A 292 19.67 2.92 -37.55
N ALA A 293 20.74 3.67 -37.85
CA ALA A 293 21.64 4.17 -36.78
C ALA A 293 21.08 5.36 -35.97
N ALA A 294 19.88 5.81 -36.31
CA ALA A 294 19.26 6.97 -35.67
C ALA A 294 18.58 6.57 -34.35
N ASP A 295 18.47 7.54 -33.44
CA ASP A 295 17.99 7.32 -32.06
C ASP A 295 16.45 7.52 -31.99
N SER A 296 15.74 6.69 -31.20
CA SER A 296 14.32 6.96 -30.86
C SER A 296 14.10 7.72 -29.56
N GLU A 297 15.18 7.91 -28.79
CA GLU A 297 15.15 8.64 -27.52
C GLU A 297 14.02 8.20 -26.55
N PRO A 298 13.89 6.91 -26.19
CA PRO A 298 12.92 6.50 -25.21
C PRO A 298 13.11 7.16 -23.87
N SER A 299 12.05 7.76 -23.34
CA SER A 299 12.18 8.45 -22.07
C SER A 299 10.94 8.32 -21.25
N ALA A 300 11.16 8.55 -19.93
CA ALA A 300 10.06 8.66 -19.00
C ALA A 300 9.37 7.26 -19.00
N PHE A 301 9.76 6.35 -18.09
CA PHE A 301 9.20 4.97 -18.00
C PHE A 301 8.20 4.84 -16.83
N HIS A 302 6.88 4.57 -17.00
CA HIS A 302 5.97 4.80 -15.79
C HIS A 302 4.66 3.99 -15.31
N VAL A 303 4.74 3.26 -14.10
CA VAL A 303 4.63 1.67 -13.56
C VAL A 303 3.12 1.28 -13.55
N LEU A 304 2.50 0.87 -14.80
CA LEU A 304 1.18 0.40 -15.14
C LEU A 304 0.95 -1.43 -15.83
N GLY A 305 0.23 -2.50 -15.19
CA GLY A 305 -0.30 -3.79 -14.83
C GLY A 305 0.80 -4.65 -14.84
N ASN A 306 1.04 -4.72 -16.10
CA ASN A 306 2.02 -5.33 -16.82
C ASN A 306 2.29 -4.61 -18.26
N VAL A 307 1.93 -3.34 -18.69
CA VAL A 307 2.17 -2.63 -20.08
C VAL A 307 2.85 -1.11 -20.09
N LEU A 308 3.92 -0.80 -20.91
CA LEU A 308 5.58 -0.13 -20.81
C LEU A 308 5.93 1.21 -21.15
N TYR A 309 5.46 2.21 -20.36
CA TYR A 309 5.08 3.61 -20.63
C TYR A 309 6.30 4.48 -20.92
N PHE A 310 6.60 4.89 -22.19
CA PHE A 310 7.70 5.84 -22.53
C PHE A 310 7.47 6.51 -23.90
N PHE A 311 8.32 7.52 -24.21
CA PHE A 311 8.07 8.53 -25.26
C PHE A 311 9.15 8.26 -26.26
N ALA A 312 8.86 8.30 -27.55
CA ALA A 312 9.92 7.94 -28.48
C ALA A 312 9.66 8.53 -29.87
N ASP A 313 10.70 8.71 -30.66
CA ASP A 313 10.60 9.11 -32.07
C ASP A 313 10.83 7.96 -33.05
N ASP A 314 9.92 7.74 -34.03
CA ASP A 314 10.11 6.78 -35.17
C ASP A 314 10.80 7.27 -36.39
N GLY A 315 11.12 8.55 -36.36
CA GLY A 315 11.78 9.16 -37.49
C GLY A 315 10.80 9.78 -38.50
N SER A 316 9.48 9.54 -38.32
CA SER A 316 8.46 10.11 -39.20
C SER A 316 7.34 10.88 -38.49
N SER A 317 7.30 10.81 -37.16
CA SER A 317 6.18 11.38 -36.37
C SER A 317 6.66 12.19 -35.15
N GLY A 318 7.94 12.57 -35.09
CA GLY A 318 8.56 13.12 -33.87
C GLY A 318 8.40 12.19 -32.64
N VAL A 319 8.79 12.74 -31.49
CA VAL A 319 8.65 12.09 -30.17
C VAL A 319 7.19 12.13 -29.75
N GLU A 320 6.62 10.96 -29.55
CA GLU A 320 5.20 10.79 -29.25
C GLU A 320 5.11 9.94 -28.01
N LEU A 321 3.90 9.69 -27.52
CA LEU A 321 3.76 8.58 -26.60
C LEU A 321 3.75 7.28 -27.31
N TRP A 322 4.50 6.45 -26.60
CA TRP A 322 5.11 5.39 -27.19
C TRP A 322 4.72 4.18 -26.31
N ARG A 323 3.66 3.38 -26.65
CA ARG A 323 3.45 2.07 -26.04
C ARG A 323 5.02 1.18 -25.59
N SER A 324 5.80 0.27 -24.49
CA SER A 324 6.63 -1.27 -23.92
C SER A 324 6.12 -2.63 -23.13
N ASP A 325 6.16 -4.21 -22.85
CA ASP A 325 4.97 -5.67 -21.78
C ASP A 325 6.26 -6.43 -22.04
N GLY A 326 7.05 -6.55 -23.22
CA GLY A 326 8.02 -7.53 -24.05
C GLY A 326 8.97 -7.56 -25.43
N SER A 327 8.87 -7.30 -26.84
CA SER A 327 7.98 -6.84 -28.10
C SER A 327 7.94 -5.52 -28.60
N GLU A 328 8.50 -5.50 -29.82
CA GLU A 328 8.18 -4.99 -31.08
C GLU A 328 6.73 -4.78 -31.39
N ALA A 329 6.18 -5.95 -31.29
CA ALA A 329 4.90 -6.36 -31.50
C ALA A 329 4.00 -5.44 -30.64
N GLY A 330 4.02 -5.46 -29.29
CA GLY A 330 3.03 -4.66 -28.51
C GLY A 330 3.58 -3.25 -28.43
N THR A 331 4.79 -3.17 -28.96
CA THR A 331 5.48 -2.07 -29.43
C THR A 331 4.93 -1.33 -30.69
N VAL A 332 3.74 -0.77 -30.58
CA VAL A 332 2.93 0.49 -31.09
C VAL A 332 2.51 2.03 -30.39
N ARG A 333 2.89 3.30 -30.79
CA ARG A 333 2.36 4.66 -30.68
C ARG A 333 0.93 4.59 -30.43
N VAL A 334 0.73 5.25 -29.36
CA VAL A 334 -0.54 5.33 -28.74
C VAL A 334 -1.36 6.23 -29.63
N LYS A 335 -0.75 7.40 -29.89
CA LYS A 335 -1.32 8.35 -30.80
C LYS A 335 -0.21 9.19 -31.46
N ASP A 336 -0.47 9.63 -32.70
CA ASP A 336 0.32 10.70 -33.36
C ASP A 336 -0.28 12.03 -33.06
N ILE A 337 0.46 12.69 -32.21
CA ILE A 337 -0.17 13.72 -31.51
C ILE A 337 -0.14 14.98 -32.26
N TYR A 338 1.09 15.30 -32.55
CA TYR A 338 1.39 16.39 -33.35
C TYR A 338 1.49 15.70 -34.72
N PRO A 339 0.43 15.75 -35.57
CA PRO A 339 0.51 15.12 -36.88
C PRO A 339 1.74 15.58 -37.70
N GLY A 340 2.40 14.63 -38.39
CA GLY A 340 3.63 14.94 -39.16
C GLY A 340 4.93 14.72 -38.37
N PRO A 341 6.10 15.16 -38.87
CA PRO A 341 7.40 14.85 -38.24
C PRO A 341 7.71 15.62 -36.93
N ALA A 342 6.81 16.53 -36.51
CA ALA A 342 7.02 17.30 -35.28
C ALA A 342 6.64 16.48 -34.05
N SER A 343 7.30 16.79 -32.93
CA SER A 343 7.14 16.08 -31.66
C SER A 343 6.05 16.76 -30.82
N ALA A 344 5.17 15.99 -30.19
CA ALA A 344 4.15 16.57 -29.32
C ALA A 344 4.63 16.82 -27.90
N ILE A 345 5.84 16.38 -27.57
CA ILE A 345 6.21 16.23 -26.17
C ILE A 345 7.35 17.17 -25.87
N PRO A 346 7.44 17.73 -24.64
CA PRO A 346 8.62 18.49 -24.36
C PRO A 346 9.88 17.64 -24.38
N ARG A 347 11.00 18.36 -24.53
CA ARG A 347 12.33 17.71 -24.52
C ARG A 347 12.56 16.86 -23.27
N ILE A 348 12.00 17.26 -22.12
CA ILE A 348 12.05 16.50 -20.86
C ILE A 348 10.62 16.22 -20.46
N PRO A 349 10.15 15.03 -20.81
CA PRO A 349 8.77 14.75 -20.62
C PRO A 349 8.52 14.15 -19.25
N GLU A 350 7.49 14.70 -18.62
CA GLU A 350 7.10 14.22 -17.31
C GLU A 350 5.80 13.62 -17.42
N MET A 351 5.91 12.65 -16.54
CA MET A 351 4.94 11.71 -16.30
C MET A 351 4.81 11.44 -14.99
N ALA A 352 3.48 11.31 -14.76
CA ALA A 352 3.03 10.50 -13.81
C ALA A 352 1.27 9.66 -14.18
N ILE A 353 0.48 8.77 -13.34
CA ILE A 353 -0.73 8.00 -13.03
C ILE A 353 -1.49 9.10 -12.12
N ALA A 354 -2.83 9.60 -11.99
CA ALA A 354 -4.08 9.64 -10.87
C ALA A 354 -5.42 8.65 -10.97
N GLY A 355 -5.70 7.40 -10.47
CA GLY A 355 -6.70 6.37 -10.79
C GLY A 355 -7.11 5.43 -11.84
N ASN A 356 -7.37 5.66 -13.11
CA ASN A 356 -7.00 4.54 -14.05
C ASN A 356 -6.08 5.09 -15.08
N SER A 357 -5.77 6.24 -14.65
CA SER A 357 -5.38 6.99 -15.78
C SER A 357 -3.62 7.19 -16.17
N LEU A 358 -2.91 7.39 -17.43
CA LEU A 358 -1.58 7.88 -17.79
C LEU A 358 -1.12 9.42 -18.08
N TYR A 359 -0.53 10.03 -17.11
CA TYR A 359 -0.28 11.48 -16.78
C TYR A 359 0.97 12.45 -17.30
N PHE A 360 0.88 13.26 -18.40
CA PHE A 360 1.85 14.06 -19.24
C PHE A 360 1.44 15.17 -20.35
N SER A 361 2.38 16.12 -20.49
CA SER A 361 2.15 17.45 -21.11
C SER A 361 2.52 17.31 -22.56
N ALA A 362 1.75 17.94 -23.45
CA ALA A 362 2.05 17.81 -24.87
C ALA A 362 1.37 18.91 -25.72
N ASP A 363 1.78 19.08 -26.99
CA ASP A 363 1.21 19.96 -28.05
C ASP A 363 0.67 19.25 -29.34
N ASP A 364 -0.61 19.51 -29.69
CA ASP A 364 -1.28 18.92 -30.88
C ASP A 364 -1.03 19.69 -32.17
N GLY A 365 -0.28 20.79 -32.08
CA GLY A 365 0.10 21.65 -33.20
C GLY A 365 -0.90 22.78 -33.46
N SER A 366 -2.01 22.83 -32.71
CA SER A 366 -3.04 23.87 -32.86
C SER A 366 -3.44 24.61 -31.59
N SER A 367 -3.00 24.13 -30.41
CA SER A 367 -3.50 24.65 -29.13
C SER A 367 -2.44 24.94 -28.09
N GLY A 368 -1.17 25.08 -28.53
CA GLY A 368 -0.05 25.09 -27.61
C GLY A 368 0.06 23.82 -26.76
N ARG A 369 0.97 23.93 -25.77
CA ARG A 369 1.36 22.80 -24.96
C ARG A 369 0.40 22.89 -23.84
N GLU A 370 -0.54 21.98 -24.01
CA GLU A 370 -1.48 21.93 -22.99
C GLU A 370 -0.97 20.92 -22.11
N LEU A 371 -1.70 21.05 -21.06
CA LEU A 371 -1.73 19.85 -20.36
C LEU A 371 -2.11 18.72 -21.65
N TRP A 372 -1.90 17.28 -21.63
CA TRP A 372 -2.84 16.07 -22.08
C TRP A 372 -3.32 14.83 -21.26
N LYS A 373 -4.59 14.38 -21.52
CA LYS A 373 -5.29 13.02 -21.19
C LYS A 373 -4.95 11.95 -21.90
N SER A 374 -4.80 10.87 -21.26
CA SER A 374 -4.41 7.83 -21.76
C SER A 374 -4.01 6.65 -20.60
N ASP A 375 -4.96 5.94 -20.25
CA ASP A 375 -5.12 4.71 -19.77
C ASP A 375 -4.63 3.78 -20.92
N GLY A 376 -4.62 4.35 -22.12
CA GLY A 376 -3.79 3.95 -23.11
C GLY A 376 -4.35 4.21 -24.49
N SER A 377 -5.62 4.43 -24.82
CA SER A 377 -5.88 4.04 -26.23
C SER A 377 -5.41 5.02 -27.40
N THR A 378 -5.94 5.02 -28.68
CA THR A 378 -6.12 6.16 -29.68
C THR A 378 -7.65 6.78 -29.71
N ALA A 379 -8.74 6.15 -29.14
CA ALA A 379 -10.14 6.73 -28.47
C ALA A 379 -10.91 7.00 -26.85
N GLY A 380 -10.67 6.71 -25.36
CA GLY A 380 -9.95 7.59 -23.88
C GLY A 380 -8.14 8.09 -23.51
N THR A 381 -7.04 8.69 -24.43
CA THR A 381 -5.73 9.75 -25.04
C THR A 381 -6.23 10.97 -25.64
N GLU A 382 -6.64 12.11 -25.00
CA GLU A 382 -7.16 13.49 -25.25
C GLU A 382 -6.62 14.63 -24.50
N ARG A 383 -6.82 15.80 -25.16
CA ARG A 383 -7.01 17.03 -24.48
C ARG A 383 -8.48 16.98 -23.84
N VAL A 384 -8.60 16.80 -22.53
CA VAL A 384 -8.90 17.42 -21.11
C VAL A 384 -9.41 18.87 -20.82
N ARG A 385 -8.62 19.97 -20.53
CA ARG A 385 -8.78 21.42 -20.83
C ARG A 385 -7.61 22.14 -21.56
N ASP A 386 -7.98 23.03 -22.48
CA ASP A 386 -7.09 24.10 -23.02
C ASP A 386 -6.98 25.20 -21.94
N ILE A 387 -5.94 25.14 -21.09
CA ILE A 387 -5.83 26.04 -19.93
C ILE A 387 -5.50 27.45 -20.38
N ASN A 388 -4.60 27.58 -21.36
CA ASN A 388 -4.34 28.84 -22.10
C ASN A 388 -5.02 28.79 -23.47
N PRO A 389 -6.25 29.33 -23.64
CA PRO A 389 -6.96 29.19 -24.91
C PRO A 389 -6.17 29.79 -26.10
N GLY A 390 -6.33 29.19 -27.30
CA GLY A 390 -5.57 29.60 -28.52
C GLY A 390 -4.21 28.89 -28.68
N THR A 391 -3.24 29.54 -29.35
CA THR A 391 -1.90 28.91 -29.62
C THR A 391 -0.90 29.06 -28.46
N SER A 392 -1.31 29.75 -27.39
CA SER A 392 -0.51 29.95 -26.17
C SER A 392 -0.35 28.64 -25.36
N HIS A 393 0.82 28.45 -24.74
CA HIS A 393 1.15 27.18 -24.05
C HIS A 393 0.94 27.33 -22.52
N ALA A 394 0.24 26.38 -21.87
CA ALA A 394 0.16 26.31 -20.40
C ALA A 394 1.36 25.57 -19.78
N SER A 395 2.23 24.95 -20.63
CA SER A 395 3.43 24.14 -20.23
C SER A 395 3.36 23.43 -18.88
N PRO A 396 2.47 22.46 -18.81
CA PRO A 396 2.32 21.80 -17.53
C PRO A 396 3.47 20.82 -17.13
N GLY A 397 3.93 20.91 -15.87
CA GLY A 397 4.98 20.03 -15.29
C GLY A 397 4.76 19.73 -13.83
N SER A 398 5.72 19.19 -13.10
CA SER A 398 5.61 18.78 -11.67
C SER A 398 4.50 17.85 -11.30
N LEU A 399 4.47 16.81 -12.10
CA LEU A 399 3.41 15.85 -12.12
C LEU A 399 3.47 14.95 -10.93
N TYR A 400 2.33 14.81 -10.25
CA TYR A 400 2.30 13.85 -9.19
C TYR A 400 0.83 13.41 -9.05
N GLY A 401 0.61 12.08 -8.98
CA GLY A 401 -0.65 11.24 -8.76
C GLY A 401 -0.87 10.71 -7.31
N ILE A 402 -2.05 10.88 -6.60
CA ILE A 402 -2.61 10.56 -5.17
C ILE A 402 -4.09 10.08 -4.94
N GLY A 403 -4.51 8.93 -4.57
CA GLY A 403 -5.89 8.53 -4.88
C GLY A 403 -6.35 9.02 -6.30
N ASN A 404 -7.31 9.96 -6.70
CA ASN A 404 -7.79 10.40 -8.13
C ASN A 404 -7.50 11.70 -9.15
N THR A 405 -6.47 12.61 -9.16
CA THR A 405 -6.67 14.15 -8.85
C THR A 405 -5.40 14.71 -9.56
N LEU A 406 -5.07 15.78 -10.34
CA LEU A 406 -3.63 15.97 -10.76
C LEU A 406 -2.63 16.95 -10.53
N TYR A 407 -1.54 16.55 -9.76
CA TYR A 407 -0.44 17.32 -9.06
C TYR A 407 0.62 17.85 -10.05
N PHE A 408 0.99 19.15 -10.17
CA PHE A 408 1.54 19.83 -11.44
C PHE A 408 1.62 21.41 -11.44
N ALA A 409 2.57 22.04 -12.11
CA ALA A 409 2.47 23.49 -12.38
C ALA A 409 2.02 23.87 -13.81
N ALA A 410 1.17 24.91 -14.00
CA ALA A 410 0.74 25.45 -15.32
C ALA A 410 0.80 26.97 -15.37
N ILE A 411 1.08 27.46 -16.59
CA ILE A 411 1.30 28.88 -16.88
C ILE A 411 -0.01 29.48 -17.35
N THR A 412 -0.41 30.65 -16.81
CA THR A 412 -1.33 31.58 -17.52
C THR A 412 -0.69 32.97 -17.71
N ASP A 413 -1.24 33.80 -18.62
CA ASP A 413 -0.68 35.15 -18.83
C ASP A 413 -0.87 36.04 -17.59
N GLU A 414 -1.86 35.73 -16.74
CA GLU A 414 -2.19 36.52 -15.56
C GLU A 414 -1.45 36.09 -14.28
N THR A 415 -0.97 34.84 -14.19
CA THR A 415 -0.52 34.25 -12.89
C THR A 415 0.82 33.52 -12.99
N GLY A 416 1.50 33.51 -14.15
CA GLY A 416 2.69 32.66 -14.34
C GLY A 416 2.41 31.18 -14.04
N ARG A 417 3.46 30.47 -13.60
CA ARG A 417 3.51 29.00 -13.52
C ARG A 417 3.24 28.71 -12.08
N GLU A 418 2.00 28.36 -11.84
CA GLU A 418 1.59 28.27 -10.47
C GLU A 418 1.06 26.91 -10.27
N LEU A 419 0.75 26.77 -9.02
CA LEU A 419 -0.04 25.66 -8.72
C LEU A 419 -1.55 26.04 -9.30
N TRP A 420 -2.14 25.25 -10.27
CA TRP A 420 -3.47 24.54 -10.65
C TRP A 420 -3.84 22.97 -10.45
N LYS A 421 -4.85 22.13 -10.80
CA LYS A 421 -4.81 20.67 -10.27
C LYS A 421 -5.41 19.70 -11.43
N SER A 422 -5.84 18.38 -11.27
CA SER A 422 -7.40 17.97 -11.51
C SER A 422 -8.15 16.67 -10.99
N ASP A 423 -9.38 16.29 -11.30
CA ASP A 423 -9.83 14.90 -11.37
C ASP A 423 -9.60 14.40 -12.79
N GLY A 424 -8.88 15.05 -13.69
CA GLY A 424 -8.73 14.68 -15.06
C GLY A 424 -9.93 15.11 -15.97
N THR A 425 -10.92 16.02 -15.93
CA THR A 425 -12.02 16.13 -17.11
C THR A 425 -12.10 17.55 -17.41
N ALA A 426 -12.19 18.22 -18.56
CA ALA A 426 -12.01 19.71 -18.53
C ALA A 426 -12.83 20.49 -17.52
N ALA A 427 -13.91 19.81 -17.19
CA ALA A 427 -14.25 19.78 -15.82
C ALA A 427 -13.10 19.93 -14.72
N GLY A 428 -12.58 18.90 -14.06
CA GLY A 428 -11.81 19.14 -12.91
C GLY A 428 -10.60 19.99 -12.85
N THR A 429 -10.17 21.01 -13.64
CA THR A 429 -8.82 21.50 -14.13
C THR A 429 -9.00 22.89 -13.73
N ARG A 430 -8.23 23.30 -12.80
CA ARG A 430 -8.70 24.43 -12.04
C ARG A 430 -7.38 25.19 -11.62
N PHE A 431 -7.32 26.53 -11.38
CA PHE A 431 -6.08 27.20 -10.78
C PHE A 431 -6.06 27.47 -9.25
N ILE A 432 -5.03 27.06 -8.55
CA ILE A 432 -5.12 26.85 -7.07
C ILE A 432 -4.86 28.13 -6.43
N LYS A 433 -3.67 28.61 -6.73
CA LYS A 433 -3.13 29.66 -5.92
C LYS A 433 -2.04 30.29 -6.71
N ASP A 434 -2.14 31.61 -6.71
CA ASP A 434 -1.04 32.44 -7.20
C ASP A 434 0.01 32.53 -6.08
N ILE A 435 0.81 31.47 -5.91
CA ILE A 435 1.82 31.43 -4.82
C ILE A 435 2.82 32.59 -4.99
N ARG A 436 3.21 32.92 -6.23
CA ARG A 436 4.03 34.12 -6.49
C ARG A 436 3.16 35.15 -7.23
N PRO A 437 2.60 36.17 -6.53
CA PRO A 437 1.62 37.06 -7.10
C PRO A 437 2.01 37.63 -8.48
N GLY A 438 1.03 37.75 -9.40
CA GLY A 438 1.25 38.30 -10.76
C GLY A 438 1.80 37.28 -11.77
N ALA A 439 2.39 37.76 -12.88
CA ALA A 439 2.85 36.87 -13.98
C ALA A 439 4.13 36.05 -13.68
N ARG A 440 4.72 36.24 -12.49
CA ARG A 440 5.97 35.54 -12.08
C ARG A 440 5.67 34.09 -11.64
N HIS A 441 6.66 33.20 -11.78
CA HIS A 441 6.51 31.75 -11.51
C HIS A 441 6.93 31.35 -10.08
N SER A 442 6.29 30.32 -9.51
CA SER A 442 6.54 29.85 -8.12
C SER A 442 7.49 28.65 -8.01
N LYS A 443 8.07 28.16 -9.13
CA LYS A 443 9.12 27.10 -9.14
C LYS A 443 8.72 25.83 -8.35
N ILE A 444 7.52 25.29 -8.64
CA ILE A 444 7.01 24.06 -8.00
C ILE A 444 7.93 22.88 -8.38
N ALA A 445 8.43 22.14 -7.38
CA ALA A 445 9.35 21.01 -7.61
C ALA A 445 9.24 19.98 -6.48
N GLN A 446 9.65 18.72 -6.72
CA GLN A 446 9.73 17.65 -5.69
C GLN A 446 8.43 17.33 -4.95
N PRO A 447 7.38 17.08 -5.73
CA PRO A 447 6.13 16.76 -5.19
C PRO A 447 6.28 15.38 -4.56
N VAL A 448 5.88 15.33 -3.32
CA VAL A 448 5.70 14.10 -2.60
C VAL A 448 4.46 14.34 -1.79
N ALA A 449 4.13 13.29 -1.14
CA ALA A 449 2.82 12.86 -0.87
C ALA A 449 2.74 12.24 0.55
N LEU A 450 1.96 12.70 1.69
CA LEU A 450 1.67 12.32 3.28
C LEU A 450 0.49 12.96 3.98
N ASN A 451 -0.15 11.90 4.37
CA ASN A 451 -1.49 11.55 4.70
C ASN A 451 -2.63 12.45 4.22
N ASP A 452 -2.79 12.19 2.98
CA ASP A 452 -3.48 12.70 1.85
C ASP A 452 -3.12 14.14 1.74
N GLN A 453 -1.79 14.50 1.99
CA GLN A 453 -1.02 15.72 1.42
C GLN A 453 0.19 15.92 0.37
N LEU A 454 0.46 17.07 -0.35
CA LEU A 454 1.71 17.24 -1.20
C LEU A 454 2.31 18.11 -0.26
N LEU A 455 3.56 17.88 -0.42
CA LEU A 455 4.48 18.96 -0.52
C LEU A 455 5.13 19.01 -1.80
N PHE A 456 5.65 20.20 -1.89
CA PHE A 456 6.59 20.49 -2.89
C PHE A 456 7.45 21.61 -2.43
N VAL A 457 8.34 21.95 -3.32
CA VAL A 457 9.21 23.10 -3.15
C VAL A 457 8.65 24.24 -3.98
N ALA A 458 8.56 25.44 -3.41
CA ALA A 458 8.16 26.64 -4.16
C ALA A 458 8.79 27.92 -3.62
N THR A 459 8.61 29.01 -4.37
CA THR A 459 8.92 30.38 -3.93
C THR A 459 7.71 31.31 -4.04
N ASP A 460 7.51 32.16 -3.03
CA ASP A 460 6.57 33.29 -3.10
C ASP A 460 7.20 34.61 -3.52
N GLY A 461 8.52 34.61 -3.77
CA GLY A 461 9.26 35.82 -4.19
C GLY A 461 9.89 36.57 -3.02
N VAL A 462 9.51 36.22 -1.79
CA VAL A 462 10.03 36.82 -0.55
C VAL A 462 10.87 35.81 0.25
N SER A 463 10.52 34.50 0.30
CA SER A 463 11.13 33.53 1.24
C SER A 463 12.11 32.54 0.57
N GLY A 464 12.56 32.83 -0.67
CA GLY A 464 13.28 31.85 -1.54
C GLY A 464 12.50 30.55 -1.82
N GLU A 465 13.17 29.59 -2.49
CA GLU A 465 12.65 28.22 -2.68
C GLU A 465 12.70 27.40 -1.39
N GLU A 466 11.51 27.10 -0.89
CA GLU A 466 11.34 26.43 0.39
C GLU A 466 10.37 25.29 0.23
N LEU A 467 10.16 24.55 1.29
CA LEU A 467 9.17 23.50 1.24
C LEU A 467 7.82 24.08 1.50
N TRP A 468 6.93 23.90 0.56
CA TRP A 468 5.56 24.26 0.64
C TRP A 468 4.80 23.00 0.80
N ARG A 469 3.65 23.28 1.33
CA ARG A 469 2.66 22.27 1.43
C ARG A 469 1.48 22.90 0.72
N SER A 470 0.71 21.94 0.23
CA SER A 470 -0.71 22.05 -0.10
C SER A 470 -1.50 20.74 0.61
N ASP A 471 -2.84 20.47 1.05
CA ASP A 471 -4.07 19.32 1.00
C ASP A 471 -5.02 19.09 -0.54
N GLY A 472 -5.31 19.81 -1.72
CA GLY A 472 -6.06 21.19 -2.07
C GLY A 472 -7.10 22.25 -2.66
N THR A 473 -6.80 23.56 -2.50
CA THR A 473 -7.52 24.86 -2.61
C THR A 473 -6.34 25.91 -2.43
N PRO A 474 -6.65 27.14 -2.82
CA PRO A 474 -5.80 28.26 -2.61
C PRO A 474 -5.18 28.37 -1.23
N GLU A 475 -6.02 28.37 -0.26
CA GLU A 475 -5.69 28.63 1.10
C GLU A 475 -4.77 27.70 1.78
N GLY A 476 -4.87 26.51 1.28
CA GLY A 476 -4.16 25.39 1.86
C GLY A 476 -3.09 25.02 0.97
N THR A 477 -2.51 26.04 0.37
CA THR A 477 -1.24 26.05 -0.22
C THR A 477 -0.53 27.18 0.46
N ARG A 478 0.40 26.82 1.37
CA ARG A 478 1.19 27.81 2.12
C ARG A 478 2.70 27.40 2.17
N LEU A 479 3.62 28.12 2.87
CA LEU A 479 5.11 27.88 3.10
C LEU A 479 5.60 27.15 4.42
N VAL A 480 6.31 26.01 4.29
CA VAL A 480 6.44 24.92 5.32
C VAL A 480 7.34 25.39 6.36
N ARG A 481 8.44 25.94 5.93
CA ARG A 481 9.24 26.76 6.77
C ARG A 481 10.05 27.59 5.83
N ASP A 482 10.29 28.82 6.26
CA ASP A 482 11.40 29.53 5.65
C ASP A 482 12.72 29.00 6.26
N ILE A 483 13.34 27.99 5.61
CA ILE A 483 14.51 27.29 6.15
C ILE A 483 15.79 28.15 5.99
N ALA A 484 15.93 28.96 4.92
CA ALA A 484 17.16 29.75 4.63
C ALA A 484 17.01 31.28 4.78
N GLY A 485 15.94 31.72 5.47
CA GLY A 485 15.52 33.14 5.45
C GLY A 485 15.30 33.67 4.01
N ALA A 486 16.06 34.72 3.62
CA ALA A 486 15.87 35.25 2.26
C ALA A 486 16.51 34.39 1.12
N GLY A 487 17.31 33.36 1.45
CA GLY A 487 17.93 32.43 0.48
C GLY A 487 17.10 31.17 0.19
N ASP A 488 17.56 30.37 -0.79
CA ASP A 488 16.91 29.08 -1.14
C ASP A 488 17.41 27.89 -0.27
N SER A 489 16.50 27.01 0.15
CA SER A 489 16.79 25.83 0.98
C SER A 489 17.00 24.55 0.20
N PHE A 490 16.46 24.55 -1.02
CA PHE A 490 16.63 23.46 -1.98
C PHE A 490 17.62 23.94 -3.04
N VAL A 491 18.90 23.92 -2.69
CA VAL A 491 19.96 24.52 -3.56
C VAL A 491 20.56 23.52 -4.54
N SER A 492 20.23 22.23 -4.37
CA SER A 492 20.70 21.19 -5.25
C SER A 492 19.57 20.63 -6.11
N TYR A 493 19.91 20.50 -7.39
CA TYR A 493 19.08 19.77 -8.35
C TYR A 493 18.84 18.29 -8.02
N TYR A 494 19.57 17.67 -7.08
CA TYR A 494 19.51 16.21 -6.81
C TYR A 494 18.91 15.85 -5.44
N ALA A 495 18.21 16.78 -4.79
CA ALA A 495 17.60 16.50 -3.48
C ALA A 495 16.59 15.35 -3.64
N SER A 496 16.87 14.25 -2.92
CA SER A 496 16.01 13.06 -2.92
C SER A 496 15.05 13.16 -1.78
N THR A 497 13.81 12.82 -2.08
CA THR A 497 12.75 12.91 -1.13
C THR A 497 12.24 11.46 -0.82
N PHE A 498 12.10 11.00 0.44
CA PHE A 498 11.61 9.63 0.70
C PHE A 498 10.61 9.57 1.85
N ALA A 499 9.41 9.17 1.45
CA ALA A 499 8.30 8.89 2.32
C ALA A 499 8.21 7.33 2.57
N TRP A 500 8.13 6.84 3.83
CA TRP A 500 7.92 5.40 4.30
C TRP A 500 7.42 5.56 5.78
N ASP A 501 6.26 5.22 6.51
CA ASP A 501 5.44 5.54 7.87
C ASP A 501 4.42 6.65 7.89
N ASN A 502 4.60 7.66 7.11
CA ASN A 502 4.17 8.94 7.35
C ASN A 502 5.32 9.90 7.34
N ILE A 503 6.61 10.05 6.90
CA ILE A 503 7.59 11.14 7.15
C ILE A 503 8.50 11.10 5.80
N LEU A 504 9.06 12.25 5.20
CA LEU A 504 10.09 12.58 4.13
C LEU A 504 11.43 12.68 4.63
N TYR A 505 12.35 12.23 3.87
CA TYR A 505 13.68 12.70 3.92
C TYR A 505 13.90 13.50 2.78
N PHE A 506 14.47 14.64 3.01
CA PHE A 506 15.06 15.27 1.90
C PHE A 506 16.35 15.96 2.19
N SER A 507 16.97 16.49 1.16
CA SER A 507 18.18 17.27 1.32
C SER A 507 17.87 18.77 1.27
N ALA A 508 18.47 19.57 2.17
CA ALA A 508 18.29 21.04 2.18
C ALA A 508 19.47 21.79 2.84
N THR A 509 19.55 23.13 2.65
CA THR A 509 20.48 24.03 3.39
C THR A 509 19.70 25.09 4.18
N ASP A 510 20.18 25.43 5.37
CA ASP A 510 19.67 26.60 6.13
C ASP A 510 20.41 27.91 5.82
N GLY A 511 21.30 27.91 4.81
CA GLY A 511 22.12 29.09 4.52
C GLY A 511 23.48 29.15 5.20
N SER A 512 23.61 28.49 6.35
CA SER A 512 24.86 28.41 7.14
C SER A 512 25.51 27.02 7.18
N LYS A 513 24.74 25.96 6.94
CA LYS A 513 25.15 24.55 6.88
C LYS A 513 24.72 24.10 5.49
N GLY A 514 25.70 23.68 4.64
CA GLY A 514 25.45 23.18 3.24
C GLY A 514 24.20 22.21 3.12
N GLU A 515 24.02 21.60 1.94
CA GLU A 515 22.95 20.59 1.78
C GLU A 515 23.20 19.28 2.53
N GLU A 516 22.24 18.96 3.36
CA GLU A 516 22.38 17.92 4.34
C GLU A 516 21.08 17.16 4.46
N LEU A 517 20.91 16.08 5.25
CA LEU A 517 19.54 15.62 5.30
C LEU A 517 18.81 16.44 6.29
N TRP A 518 17.68 16.75 5.78
CA TRP A 518 16.51 17.13 6.42
C TRP A 518 15.53 16.05 6.11
N ARG A 519 14.63 16.01 6.93
CA ARG A 519 13.50 15.18 6.83
C ARG A 519 12.24 16.10 6.38
N SER A 520 11.04 15.68 5.87
CA SER A 520 9.79 16.42 6.17
C SER A 520 8.52 15.56 6.72
N ASP A 521 7.76 15.87 7.84
CA ASP A 521 6.33 15.29 8.19
C ASP A 521 5.28 15.83 7.27
N GLY A 522 5.29 17.00 6.44
CA GLY A 522 4.22 18.41 6.04
C GLY A 522 3.86 19.97 6.54
N THR A 523 4.06 20.27 7.79
CA THR A 523 4.54 20.99 8.95
C THR A 523 5.97 21.75 8.94
N THR A 524 6.10 23.12 8.99
CA THR A 524 7.10 23.92 9.94
C THR A 524 7.61 23.40 11.39
N ASP A 525 6.88 23.15 12.56
CA ASP A 525 7.16 22.09 13.62
C ASP A 525 7.93 20.96 12.98
N GLY A 526 7.72 20.58 11.66
CA GLY A 526 7.82 19.24 11.04
C GLY A 526 8.83 18.83 9.86
N THR A 527 9.70 19.74 9.43
CA THR A 527 10.93 19.81 8.58
C THR A 527 12.42 20.16 9.29
N TRP A 528 13.45 19.62 9.94
CA TRP A 528 14.77 19.99 10.52
C TRP A 528 16.00 19.39 9.85
N LEU A 529 17.13 20.09 10.01
CA LEU A 529 18.39 19.43 9.82
C LEU A 529 18.63 18.17 10.62
N VAL A 530 18.43 17.10 9.84
CA VAL A 530 18.68 15.77 10.28
C VAL A 530 20.12 15.67 10.63
N LYS A 531 21.01 15.67 9.58
CA LYS A 531 22.48 15.79 9.74
C LYS A 531 23.12 17.28 9.38
N ASP A 532 24.19 18.05 9.91
CA ASP A 532 25.51 18.69 9.15
C ASP A 532 26.97 18.02 8.64
N ILE A 533 27.11 17.27 7.43
CA ILE A 533 27.67 15.68 7.16
C ILE A 533 29.04 15.83 6.84
N TRP A 534 29.02 16.53 5.79
CA TRP A 534 30.05 17.44 5.71
C TRP A 534 29.88 18.60 6.71
N ARG A 535 30.62 18.58 7.85
CA ARG A 535 30.59 19.74 8.79
C ARG A 535 30.90 21.11 8.16
N GLY A 536 30.19 22.13 8.68
CA GLY A 536 30.31 23.50 8.20
C GLY A 536 29.60 23.68 6.84
N PRO A 537 30.13 24.54 5.96
CA PRO A 537 29.25 25.02 4.88
C PRO A 537 29.18 24.09 3.65
N ASN A 538 29.82 22.94 3.78
CA ASN A 538 29.96 21.95 2.70
C ASN A 538 28.75 21.01 2.65
N ASP A 539 28.47 20.49 1.45
CA ASP A 539 27.26 19.69 1.17
C ASP A 539 27.54 18.20 1.23
N SER A 540 26.64 17.45 1.86
CA SER A 540 26.79 16.01 1.87
C SER A 540 26.02 15.21 0.85
N SER A 541 25.06 15.85 0.22
CA SER A 541 24.21 15.26 -0.81
C SER A 541 23.59 13.89 -0.45
N PRO A 542 22.74 13.84 0.59
CA PRO A 542 21.90 12.70 0.89
C PRO A 542 20.97 12.31 -0.24
N ARG A 543 20.90 11.02 -0.59
CA ARG A 543 20.17 10.62 -1.79
C ARG A 543 19.97 9.14 -1.83
N GLU A 544 18.80 8.71 -2.26
CA GLU A 544 18.54 7.34 -2.65
C GLU A 544 18.02 6.31 -1.65
N PHE A 545 16.72 6.57 -1.41
CA PHE A 545 16.01 6.04 -0.30
C PHE A 545 15.27 4.69 -0.64
N TYR A 546 15.28 3.58 0.13
CA TYR A 546 14.51 2.36 0.03
C TYR A 546 14.56 1.56 1.29
N ARG A 547 13.49 0.73 1.53
CA ARG A 547 12.76 0.02 2.71
C ARG A 547 12.80 -1.53 2.86
N VAL A 548 13.38 -2.19 3.94
CA VAL A 548 13.83 -3.65 4.28
C VAL A 548 13.72 -4.10 5.71
N ASN A 549 12.56 -4.52 6.29
CA ASN A 549 11.84 -4.33 7.72
C ASN A 549 11.73 -3.47 9.26
N GLN A 550 12.51 -2.62 10.16
CA GLN A 550 12.75 -1.03 10.49
C GLN A 550 13.75 0.10 9.83
N LEU A 551 14.68 -0.14 8.94
CA LEU A 551 15.94 0.49 8.88
C LEU A 551 16.33 1.30 7.64
N LEU A 552 16.42 2.67 7.22
CA LEU A 552 16.48 3.44 5.86
C LEU A 552 17.71 3.20 5.29
N PHE A 553 17.41 3.16 3.98
CA PHE A 553 17.96 3.06 2.73
C PHE A 553 18.41 4.30 1.63
N PHE A 554 19.61 4.95 1.07
CA PHE A 554 20.22 6.42 0.57
C PHE A 554 21.61 6.73 0.99
N MET A 555 22.40 7.60 0.18
CA MET A 555 23.77 8.09 -0.17
C MET A 555 24.18 9.41 0.33
N ALA A 556 25.46 9.55 0.71
CA ALA A 556 26.02 10.91 0.73
C ALA A 556 27.49 10.81 0.85
N ASN A 557 28.11 11.95 1.30
CA ASN A 557 29.47 12.44 1.58
C ASN A 557 29.60 13.44 2.84
N ASP A 558 30.67 13.43 3.69
CA ASP A 558 31.00 13.98 5.11
C ASP A 558 32.27 14.85 4.80
N GLY A 559 32.89 14.59 3.63
CA GLY A 559 34.25 14.98 3.19
C GLY A 559 35.41 14.01 3.32
N ARG A 560 35.28 12.80 3.85
CA ARG A 560 36.42 11.91 4.27
C ARG A 560 36.36 10.65 3.45
N ASN A 561 35.13 10.32 3.23
CA ASN A 561 34.60 9.08 2.77
C ASN A 561 33.84 9.41 1.44
N GLY A 562 34.03 10.49 0.58
CA GLY A 562 33.38 10.79 -0.81
C GLY A 562 31.74 10.95 -0.88
N GLY A 563 30.71 10.59 -1.87
CA GLY A 563 29.29 9.69 -1.91
C GLY A 563 28.87 8.04 -1.76
N GLU A 564 28.31 7.31 -0.61
CA GLU A 564 28.26 5.73 0.05
C GLU A 564 26.85 5.26 0.52
N LEU A 565 26.31 3.97 0.92
CA LEU A 565 25.23 3.06 1.96
C LEU A 565 25.13 2.99 3.46
N TRP A 566 24.34 3.96 4.17
CA TRP A 566 24.27 5.23 5.13
C TRP A 566 23.17 4.84 5.94
N ARG A 567 23.10 4.01 7.15
CA ARG A 567 21.70 3.60 7.78
C ARG A 567 20.66 4.69 7.46
N THR A 568 19.37 4.82 7.66
CA THR A 568 18.68 5.37 8.91
C THR A 568 17.34 4.71 9.79
N ASP A 569 17.03 4.98 11.10
CA ASP A 569 15.73 4.79 11.76
C ASP A 569 14.83 5.94 12.32
N GLY A 570 15.51 7.05 12.34
CA GLY A 570 14.84 8.29 12.24
C GLY A 570 15.14 9.25 13.35
N THR A 571 16.37 9.78 13.61
CA THR A 571 16.94 10.52 14.89
C THR A 571 18.20 11.43 14.89
N THR A 572 19.06 12.20 15.61
CA THR A 572 20.42 12.38 15.05
C THR A 572 21.21 10.87 14.96
N ALA A 573 21.09 9.77 15.78
CA ALA A 573 22.09 8.66 16.11
C ALA A 573 22.11 7.16 15.87
N GLY A 574 21.01 6.63 15.48
CA GLY A 574 21.31 6.10 14.36
C GLY A 574 21.61 6.93 13.06
N THR A 575 21.90 8.27 12.69
CA THR A 575 22.88 9.15 11.62
C THR A 575 24.33 8.91 10.77
N HIS A 576 25.03 7.91 10.09
CA HIS A 576 26.27 7.07 10.18
C HIS A 576 26.56 6.19 8.93
N LEU A 577 27.84 5.76 8.55
CA LEU A 577 28.61 4.46 8.07
C LEU A 577 28.36 2.91 8.23
N ILE A 578 27.94 2.11 7.23
CA ILE A 578 27.59 0.68 7.26
C ILE A 578 28.61 -0.32 6.96
N LYS A 579 29.30 -0.10 5.88
CA LYS A 579 30.57 -0.74 5.85
C LYS A 579 31.57 -0.01 5.08
N ASN A 580 32.87 -0.04 5.06
CA ASN A 580 33.56 0.83 4.08
C ASN A 580 34.34 0.57 2.59
N ILE A 581 33.58 0.24 1.55
CA ILE A 581 33.40 -0.77 0.51
C ILE A 581 34.64 -0.62 -0.21
N ARG A 582 34.73 0.66 -0.56
CA ARG A 582 35.80 1.16 -1.23
C ARG A 582 36.38 1.88 -0.04
N ARG A 583 37.54 1.56 0.36
CA ARG A 583 38.57 2.32 1.00
C ARG A 583 39.32 3.66 0.35
N ASN A 584 39.27 4.95 0.80
CA ASN A 584 39.97 6.26 0.36
C ASN A 584 38.89 7.22 -0.21
N THR A 585 39.02 8.48 -0.64
CA THR A 585 37.84 9.38 -0.89
C THR A 585 36.86 9.11 -2.04
N LEU A 586 37.00 7.98 -2.70
CA LEU A 586 36.25 7.66 -3.90
C LEU A 586 34.90 7.07 -3.57
N SER A 587 33.77 7.14 -4.36
CA SER A 587 32.35 6.61 -4.56
C SER A 587 31.77 5.13 -5.06
N SER A 588 30.87 4.32 -4.48
CA SER A 588 30.47 2.81 -4.44
C SER A 588 29.68 2.15 -5.40
N VAL A 589 29.33 3.16 -6.09
CA VAL A 589 28.36 3.60 -6.92
C VAL A 589 28.79 4.99 -6.98
N SER A 590 28.85 5.49 -8.16
CA SER A 590 29.47 6.79 -8.33
C SER A 590 28.56 7.92 -8.16
N ASP A 591 27.30 7.66 -8.51
CA ASP A 591 26.48 8.78 -8.84
C ASP A 591 25.00 8.45 -8.98
N ASN A 592 24.48 7.19 -8.87
CA ASN A 592 23.05 7.04 -8.54
C ASN A 592 22.65 5.64 -7.93
N LEU A 593 21.36 5.34 -7.59
CA LEU A 593 20.76 3.93 -7.47
C LEU A 593 19.50 3.60 -8.49
N PHE A 594 19.55 2.43 -9.26
CA PHE A 594 19.06 1.57 -10.44
C PHE A 594 19.39 0.01 -10.47
N ALA A 595 18.97 -0.65 -9.45
CA ALA A 595 18.65 -2.06 -9.14
C ALA A 595 18.78 -2.83 -7.77
N ALA A 596 17.92 -2.79 -6.67
CA ALA A 596 17.59 -3.16 -5.27
C ALA A 596 16.19 -3.60 -4.80
N ALA A 597 15.87 -4.89 -4.70
CA ALA A 597 14.61 -5.61 -4.20
C ALA A 597 14.52 -5.84 -2.77
N ALA A 598 13.50 -6.54 -1.99
CA ALA A 598 13.21 -7.25 -0.55
C ALA A 598 12.59 -8.68 -0.47
N LEU A 599 13.12 -9.75 0.25
CA LEU A 599 13.41 -11.30 0.01
C LEU A 599 13.39 -12.09 1.37
N ASP A 600 12.47 -11.81 2.19
CA ASP A 600 12.50 -12.08 3.65
C ASP A 600 12.55 -10.82 4.57
N ASN A 601 13.42 -10.79 5.55
CA ASN A 601 13.91 -9.66 6.36
C ASN A 601 15.26 -8.99 5.89
N VAL A 602 15.76 -8.76 4.63
CA VAL A 602 17.09 -9.06 3.78
C VAL A 602 16.68 -8.02 2.68
N LEU A 603 17.68 -7.24 2.32
CA LEU A 603 18.06 -6.53 1.17
C LEU A 603 19.09 -7.30 0.38
N LEU A 604 19.16 -7.42 -0.97
CA LEU A 604 19.94 -7.81 -2.29
C LEU A 604 20.34 -6.50 -2.96
N PHE A 605 21.63 -6.14 -2.96
CA PHE A 605 22.39 -4.94 -3.32
C PHE A 605 23.54 -5.32 -4.22
N TRP A 606 23.87 -4.73 -5.32
CA TRP A 606 24.93 -4.14 -6.26
C TRP A 606 25.92 -2.93 -6.31
N ALA A 607 27.23 -3.06 -6.55
CA ALA A 607 28.23 -2.15 -6.10
C ALA A 607 29.46 -2.84 -5.76
N GLN A 608 30.35 -1.92 -5.59
CA GLN A 608 31.67 -2.05 -5.80
C GLN A 608 32.59 -2.64 -4.74
N ASP A 609 33.72 -3.29 -4.61
CA ASP A 609 34.87 -3.64 -3.61
C ASP A 609 36.02 -3.00 -4.57
N ASN A 610 37.31 -2.96 -4.45
CA ASN A 610 38.41 -3.23 -5.55
C ASN A 610 39.31 -4.66 -5.90
N SER A 611 38.84 -5.88 -6.20
CA SER A 611 39.19 -7.20 -6.60
C SER A 611 38.16 -7.90 -7.54
N HIS A 612 36.82 -7.65 -7.48
CA HIS A 612 35.80 -8.17 -8.41
C HIS A 612 34.69 -7.22 -8.90
N GLY A 613 34.44 -6.95 -10.17
CA GLY A 613 33.67 -5.79 -10.74
C GLY A 613 32.15 -5.62 -10.39
N ARG A 614 31.22 -4.66 -10.73
CA ARG A 614 29.68 -4.74 -10.52
C ARG A 614 29.06 -6.22 -10.46
N GLU A 615 28.80 -6.79 -9.33
CA GLU A 615 28.51 -8.25 -9.26
C GLU A 615 27.12 -8.27 -8.22
N LEU A 616 26.16 -9.33 -7.99
CA LEU A 616 25.58 -10.25 -6.74
C LEU A 616 26.21 -10.19 -5.16
N TRP A 617 26.11 -9.10 -4.24
CA TRP A 617 26.30 -8.53 -2.75
C TRP A 617 25.15 -8.79 -1.90
N ARG A 618 24.98 -8.89 -0.48
CA ARG A 618 23.77 -9.30 0.55
C ARG A 618 23.45 -8.22 1.80
N SER A 619 22.87 -6.94 1.95
CA SER A 619 23.03 -6.13 3.17
C SER A 619 22.21 -6.42 4.52
N ASP A 620 22.17 -7.33 5.60
CA ASP A 620 21.38 -7.65 6.87
C ASP A 620 20.65 -6.53 7.90
N GLY A 621 20.76 -5.21 7.82
CA GLY A 621 21.48 -4.44 8.82
C GLY A 621 22.83 -4.29 9.52
N THR A 622 24.14 -4.78 9.58
CA THR A 622 25.42 -4.44 10.33
C THR A 622 26.94 -3.80 10.02
N ALA A 623 28.35 -3.94 10.50
CA ALA A 623 29.78 -4.68 9.74
C ALA A 623 30.76 -6.21 9.71
N ALA A 624 29.95 -7.55 9.67
CA ALA A 624 30.00 -8.92 8.86
C ALA A 624 28.94 -10.25 7.82
N GLY A 625 27.60 -10.69 7.53
CA GLY A 625 26.48 -10.49 6.36
C GLY A 625 26.38 -9.23 5.55
N THR A 626 27.51 -8.47 5.48
CA THR A 626 27.97 -7.43 4.38
C THR A 626 28.67 -8.49 3.55
N TYR A 627 28.81 -9.14 2.44
CA TYR A 627 29.83 -10.22 2.17
C TYR A 627 29.54 -10.66 0.87
N LEU A 628 30.53 -11.02 0.12
CA LEU A 628 30.05 -11.63 -1.06
C LEU A 628 29.39 -12.95 -0.35
N VAL A 629 27.65 -13.42 -0.43
CA VAL A 629 26.65 -14.50 -1.37
C VAL A 629 26.66 -15.04 -3.12
N LYS A 630 27.01 -14.48 -4.46
CA LYS A 630 28.15 -14.71 -5.60
C LYS A 630 29.38 -13.51 -6.57
N ASP A 631 30.31 -13.59 -7.58
CA ASP A 631 31.56 -13.26 -8.52
C ASP A 631 31.36 -14.29 -9.69
N ILE A 632 30.23 -14.17 -10.36
CA ILE A 632 29.56 -15.09 -11.28
C ILE A 632 30.33 -14.76 -12.64
N VAL A 633 31.00 -13.59 -12.75
CA VAL A 633 32.04 -13.27 -13.72
C VAL A 633 33.34 -13.07 -12.96
N PRO A 634 34.16 -14.12 -12.90
CA PRO A 634 35.41 -14.05 -12.19
C PRO A 634 36.30 -12.85 -12.65
N GLY A 635 36.84 -12.06 -11.69
CA GLY A 635 37.75 -10.92 -11.90
C GLY A 635 37.08 -9.55 -11.82
N GLU A 636 37.66 -8.52 -12.46
CA GLU A 636 37.18 -7.10 -12.26
C GLU A 636 36.09 -6.71 -13.27
N TYR A 637 35.65 -7.66 -14.12
CA TYR A 637 34.38 -7.68 -14.87
C TYR A 637 33.37 -8.58 -14.21
N GLY A 638 32.19 -8.54 -14.86
CA GLY A 638 30.84 -8.46 -14.34
C GLY A 638 29.46 -7.64 -14.79
N SER A 639 28.09 -7.73 -14.35
CA SER A 639 26.87 -8.72 -14.28
C SER A 639 25.94 -8.75 -15.26
N PHE A 640 25.75 -7.53 -15.58
CA PHE A 640 24.88 -6.74 -16.15
C PHE A 640 23.35 -6.78 -15.60
N GLY A 641 22.90 -6.17 -14.51
CA GLY A 641 21.61 -5.92 -14.07
C GLY A 641 21.05 -4.49 -13.96
N TYR A 642 19.85 -4.56 -14.35
CA TYR A 642 18.84 -3.65 -14.45
C TYR A 642 17.64 -3.62 -13.47
N SER A 643 17.05 -4.75 -13.20
CA SER A 643 15.96 -4.99 -12.27
C SER A 643 15.91 -6.33 -11.62
N LEU A 644 16.16 -6.33 -10.32
CA LEU A 644 15.89 -7.51 -9.49
C LEU A 644 14.91 -8.80 -9.32
N THR A 645 13.71 -9.50 -9.82
CA THR A 645 12.29 -10.21 -9.15
C THR A 645 12.13 -11.38 -8.06
N VAL A 646 11.23 -11.17 -7.00
CA VAL A 646 11.06 -11.88 -5.61
C VAL A 646 9.71 -12.52 -5.79
N VAL A 647 9.77 -13.81 -6.05
CA VAL A 647 8.57 -14.61 -6.07
C VAL A 647 8.72 -15.70 -5.01
N GLY A 648 7.82 -15.62 -4.02
CA GLY A 648 7.95 -16.38 -2.78
C GLY A 648 9.27 -16.08 -2.08
N ASN A 649 10.13 -17.10 -1.84
CA ASN A 649 11.39 -16.86 -1.12
C ASN A 649 12.62 -16.89 -2.06
N VAL A 650 12.40 -16.52 -3.34
CA VAL A 650 13.36 -16.78 -4.42
C VAL A 650 13.42 -15.63 -5.43
N LEU A 651 14.67 -15.30 -5.70
CA LEU A 651 15.01 -14.22 -6.52
C LEU A 651 15.06 -14.76 -7.88
N TYR A 652 14.62 -13.90 -8.73
CA TYR A 652 15.06 -13.96 -10.03
C TYR A 652 15.55 -12.65 -10.46
N PHE A 653 16.51 -12.79 -11.27
CA PHE A 653 17.16 -11.82 -12.06
C PHE A 653 17.60 -12.61 -13.23
N GLU A 654 18.02 -11.95 -14.31
CA GLU A 654 18.66 -12.43 -15.43
C GLU A 654 20.12 -12.42 -14.50
N GLY A 655 21.32 -13.06 -14.52
CA GLY A 655 22.72 -12.45 -14.87
C GLY A 655 23.92 -13.10 -15.80
N SER A 656 25.03 -12.45 -16.29
CA SER A 656 26.06 -13.20 -17.17
C SER A 656 27.15 -13.82 -16.43
N ASP A 657 27.33 -15.09 -16.73
CA ASP A 657 28.55 -15.71 -16.26
C ASP A 657 29.75 -15.48 -17.21
N GLY A 658 29.65 -14.51 -18.13
CA GLY A 658 30.62 -14.22 -19.21
C GLY A 658 30.49 -15.09 -20.45
N ASN A 659 29.60 -16.08 -20.46
CA ASN A 659 29.40 -16.98 -21.62
C ASN A 659 27.91 -17.26 -21.93
N ARG A 660 27.04 -17.24 -20.90
CA ARG A 660 25.58 -17.51 -21.00
C ARG A 660 24.75 -16.39 -20.30
N TYR A 661 23.61 -15.97 -20.92
CA TYR A 661 22.40 -15.29 -20.33
C TYR A 661 21.31 -16.37 -20.31
N GLY A 662 20.55 -16.49 -19.25
CA GLY A 662 19.08 -16.37 -19.42
C GLY A 662 18.07 -15.93 -18.32
N LEU A 663 17.46 -16.70 -17.44
CA LEU A 663 16.98 -16.19 -16.14
C LEU A 663 17.85 -16.79 -15.04
N TRP A 664 18.36 -16.02 -14.10
CA TRP A 664 19.07 -16.43 -12.88
C TRP A 664 18.16 -16.45 -11.67
N ARG A 665 18.37 -17.50 -10.87
CA ARG A 665 17.67 -17.59 -9.60
C ARG A 665 18.69 -17.44 -8.50
N SER A 666 18.35 -16.74 -7.41
CA SER A 666 19.06 -16.92 -6.11
C SER A 666 18.16 -16.91 -4.86
N ASP A 667 18.59 -17.55 -3.79
CA ASP A 667 17.92 -17.48 -2.46
C ASP A 667 18.70 -16.64 -1.46
N GLY A 668 19.62 -15.81 -1.94
CA GLY A 668 20.45 -15.14 -0.96
C GLY A 668 21.60 -16.01 -0.42
N THR A 669 22.03 -17.06 -1.16
CA THR A 669 23.28 -17.82 -0.89
C THR A 669 24.02 -18.37 -2.12
N LYS A 670 25.36 -18.52 -2.02
CA LYS A 670 26.20 -18.85 -3.20
C LYS A 670 25.74 -20.04 -3.96
N ASP A 671 25.32 -21.03 -3.20
CA ASP A 671 24.81 -22.25 -3.80
C ASP A 671 23.39 -22.10 -4.37
N GLY A 672 22.55 -21.23 -3.82
CA GLY A 672 21.23 -21.03 -4.43
C GLY A 672 21.21 -20.10 -5.62
N THR A 673 22.37 -19.64 -6.05
CA THR A 673 22.52 -18.76 -7.22
C THR A 673 22.99 -19.50 -8.47
N TYR A 674 22.13 -19.54 -9.48
CA TYR A 674 22.50 -20.26 -10.69
C TYR A 674 21.57 -19.92 -11.85
N LEU A 675 22.11 -20.09 -13.06
CA LEU A 675 21.35 -19.84 -14.27
C LEU A 675 20.22 -20.86 -14.43
N VAL A 676 18.98 -20.37 -14.53
CA VAL A 676 17.75 -21.17 -14.73
C VAL A 676 17.45 -21.42 -16.21
N ILE A 677 17.48 -20.40 -17.07
CA ILE A 677 17.23 -20.56 -18.52
C ILE A 677 18.45 -20.02 -19.23
N ASP A 678 18.96 -20.60 -20.32
CA ASP A 678 19.99 -19.98 -21.19
C ASP A 678 19.30 -19.56 -22.50
N THR A 679 19.08 -18.27 -22.66
CA THR A 679 18.49 -17.69 -23.85
C THR A 679 19.53 -17.62 -25.03
N PHE A 680 20.87 -17.92 -24.89
CA PHE A 680 21.86 -17.90 -26.06
C PHE A 680 22.11 -19.27 -26.73
N ALA A 681 21.27 -20.27 -26.51
CA ALA A 681 21.51 -21.52 -27.25
C ALA A 681 21.30 -21.32 -28.78
N ASN A 682 20.56 -20.26 -29.17
CA ASN A 682 20.21 -19.97 -30.58
C ASN A 682 20.46 -18.52 -31.08
N GLY A 683 20.77 -17.55 -30.19
CA GLY A 683 21.33 -16.22 -30.56
C GLY A 683 20.38 -15.05 -30.89
N GLU A 684 19.07 -15.18 -30.59
CA GLU A 684 18.07 -14.25 -31.19
C GLU A 684 17.08 -13.58 -30.21
N ALA A 685 17.18 -13.72 -28.87
CA ALA A 685 16.11 -13.16 -28.02
C ALA A 685 16.55 -13.12 -26.62
N GLY A 686 16.14 -12.03 -26.00
CA GLY A 686 16.18 -11.58 -24.62
C GLY A 686 14.92 -11.43 -23.80
N PHE A 687 14.70 -11.64 -22.46
CA PHE A 687 13.95 -11.08 -21.21
C PHE A 687 14.07 -9.62 -20.51
N VAL A 688 12.97 -8.77 -20.19
CA VAL A 688 12.59 -7.18 -20.40
C VAL A 688 11.55 -6.68 -19.51
N SER A 689 10.73 -7.67 -19.25
CA SER A 689 10.22 -7.79 -18.01
C SER A 689 9.94 -9.18 -17.48
N VAL A 690 10.03 -9.49 -16.22
CA VAL A 690 9.52 -10.71 -15.57
C VAL A 690 8.60 -10.10 -14.51
N ALA A 691 7.42 -10.54 -14.01
CA ALA A 691 6.60 -10.31 -12.77
C ALA A 691 6.18 -11.49 -12.00
N ALA A 692 5.84 -11.20 -10.75
CA ALA A 692 5.17 -12.14 -9.88
C ALA A 692 3.66 -11.98 -10.04
N VAL A 693 3.00 -13.06 -10.46
CA VAL A 693 1.54 -13.18 -10.31
C VAL A 693 1.29 -14.51 -9.61
N GLY A 694 0.92 -14.44 -8.33
CA GLY A 694 0.84 -15.64 -7.47
C GLY A 694 2.23 -16.31 -7.35
N GLU A 695 2.30 -17.62 -7.67
CA GLU A 695 3.58 -18.36 -7.63
C GLU A 695 4.32 -18.40 -8.99
N ARG A 696 3.81 -17.66 -9.97
CA ARG A 696 4.26 -17.73 -11.37
C ARG A 696 4.97 -16.43 -11.75
N LEU A 697 5.97 -16.61 -12.60
CA LEU A 697 6.72 -15.51 -13.21
C LEU A 697 6.14 -15.21 -14.57
N LEU A 698 5.77 -13.95 -14.80
CA LEU A 698 5.32 -13.48 -16.10
C LEU A 698 6.49 -12.75 -16.67
N LEU A 699 7.04 -13.24 -17.74
CA LEU A 699 8.24 -12.79 -18.39
C LEU A 699 7.78 -12.21 -19.70
N GLN A 700 8.07 -10.99 -19.92
CA GLN A 700 8.40 -10.39 -21.15
C GLN A 700 9.68 -11.09 -21.65
N VAL A 701 9.58 -11.63 -22.89
CA VAL A 701 10.65 -12.11 -23.86
C VAL A 701 10.62 -11.35 -25.22
N ARG A 702 11.79 -10.84 -25.65
CA ARG A 702 12.08 -9.87 -26.71
C ARG A 702 13.03 -10.47 -27.67
N TYR A 703 12.68 -10.42 -28.91
CA TYR A 703 13.57 -10.97 -29.90
C TYR A 703 14.41 -9.83 -30.43
N GLN A 704 15.57 -10.19 -30.98
CA GLN A 704 16.37 -9.21 -31.72
C GLN A 704 15.61 -8.65 -32.92
N SER A 705 14.58 -9.40 -33.40
CA SER A 705 13.69 -8.82 -34.44
C SER A 705 13.09 -7.51 -34.03
N GLY A 706 13.11 -7.38 -32.73
CA GLY A 706 12.22 -6.60 -32.00
C GLY A 706 11.07 -7.46 -31.26
N GLN A 707 10.63 -8.77 -31.36
CA GLN A 707 9.18 -9.15 -30.74
C GLN A 707 8.95 -9.54 -29.14
N ASN A 708 7.78 -9.53 -28.31
CA ASN A 708 7.07 -9.12 -26.81
C ASN A 708 6.03 -10.16 -26.92
N GLU A 709 6.49 -11.09 -26.18
CA GLU A 709 5.84 -12.21 -25.82
C GLU A 709 5.88 -11.93 -24.33
N LEU A 710 4.65 -11.86 -23.86
CA LEU A 710 4.40 -12.35 -22.52
C LEU A 710 4.55 -13.85 -22.52
N TRP A 711 5.38 -14.27 -21.60
CA TRP A 711 5.74 -15.62 -21.25
C TRP A 711 5.37 -15.82 -19.80
N VAL A 712 5.03 -17.06 -19.47
CA VAL A 712 4.89 -17.50 -18.08
C VAL A 712 6.03 -18.48 -17.77
N SER A 713 6.46 -18.53 -16.50
CA SER A 713 7.47 -19.44 -15.96
C SER A 713 7.16 -19.82 -14.52
N ASP A 714 7.44 -21.08 -14.16
CA ASP A 714 7.39 -21.57 -12.77
C ASP A 714 8.77 -21.54 -12.08
N GLY A 715 9.72 -20.82 -12.70
CA GLY A 715 11.11 -20.84 -12.19
C GLY A 715 11.96 -22.01 -12.65
N THR A 716 11.54 -22.76 -13.68
CA THR A 716 12.32 -23.87 -14.26
C THR A 716 12.33 -23.80 -15.78
N ALA A 717 13.39 -24.31 -16.43
CA ALA A 717 13.42 -24.27 -17.91
C ALA A 717 12.25 -25.03 -18.57
N ALA A 718 11.79 -26.15 -17.97
CA ALA A 718 10.65 -26.90 -18.53
C ALA A 718 9.29 -26.20 -18.40
N GLY A 719 9.13 -25.31 -17.41
CA GLY A 719 7.85 -24.66 -17.11
C GLY A 719 7.73 -23.26 -17.70
N THR A 720 8.67 -22.89 -18.57
CA THR A 720 8.69 -21.58 -19.23
C THR A 720 8.11 -21.72 -20.63
N THR A 721 6.99 -21.02 -20.86
CA THR A 721 6.29 -21.07 -22.14
C THR A 721 5.70 -19.70 -22.50
N ARG A 722 5.60 -19.47 -23.81
CA ARG A 722 4.92 -18.29 -24.34
C ARG A 722 3.40 -18.37 -24.07
N ILE A 723 2.78 -17.26 -23.68
CA ILE A 723 1.31 -17.21 -23.42
C ILE A 723 0.60 -16.18 -24.30
N LYS A 724 1.33 -15.14 -24.79
CA LYS A 724 0.82 -14.20 -25.78
C LYS A 724 1.98 -13.55 -26.56
N GLY A 725 1.77 -13.25 -27.86
CA GLY A 725 2.76 -12.51 -28.66
C GLY A 725 2.27 -12.20 -30.09
N ASN A 726 3.15 -11.62 -30.95
CA ASN A 726 2.84 -11.09 -32.31
C ASN A 726 1.94 -9.86 -32.41
N TYR A 727 2.03 -8.98 -31.47
CA TYR A 727 1.59 -7.62 -31.65
C TYR A 727 2.31 -6.97 -32.95
N PRO A 728 1.68 -6.12 -33.79
CA PRO A 728 2.24 -5.69 -35.12
C PRO A 728 3.27 -4.51 -35.10
N GLN A 729 4.10 -4.37 -36.18
CA GLN A 729 5.36 -3.58 -36.20
C GLN A 729 5.27 -2.04 -36.30
N ALA A 730 4.08 -1.40 -36.31
CA ALA A 730 4.08 0.08 -36.45
C ALA A 730 3.91 0.77 -35.13
N ALA A 731 4.95 1.60 -34.94
CA ALA A 731 5.19 2.71 -34.04
C ALA A 731 4.44 2.50 -32.80
N ASP A 732 5.14 1.95 -31.70
CA ASP A 732 5.36 1.91 -30.15
C ASP A 732 5.20 0.85 -29.13
N ARG A 733 6.41 0.56 -28.72
CA ARG A 733 6.97 0.21 -27.43
C ARG A 733 6.41 -1.01 -26.62
N LEU A 734 5.07 -1.54 -26.38
CA LEU A 734 3.92 -1.37 -25.16
C LEU A 734 2.96 -2.63 -25.08
N LEU A 735 3.62 -3.51 -24.33
CA LEU A 735 3.76 -3.87 -22.91
C LEU A 735 4.71 -3.19 -20.91
N TYR A 736 4.50 -3.10 -19.50
CA TYR A 736 4.89 -1.88 -18.60
C TYR A 736 4.28 -2.07 -17.24
N PHE A 737 4.74 -2.83 -16.35
CA PHE A 737 3.85 -3.39 -15.27
C PHE A 737 3.29 -2.20 -14.27
N LEU A 738 2.08 -2.10 -13.60
CA LEU A 738 0.82 -1.13 -13.04
C LEU A 738 1.04 -1.61 -11.70
N ALA A 739 0.80 -2.87 -11.66
CA ALA A 739 0.38 -3.49 -10.48
C ALA A 739 0.06 -4.95 -10.76
N THR A 740 0.50 -5.72 -9.76
CA THR A 740 0.19 -7.14 -9.69
C THR A 740 -0.63 -7.29 -8.42
N ASP A 741 -1.78 -7.97 -8.54
CA ASP A 741 -2.25 -8.71 -7.37
C ASP A 741 -1.81 -10.20 -7.45
N ASN A 742 -2.32 -11.00 -6.49
CA ASN A 742 -2.01 -12.44 -6.40
C ASN A 742 -2.47 -13.26 -7.62
N SER A 743 -3.43 -12.72 -8.38
CA SER A 743 -4.16 -13.47 -9.43
C SER A 743 -3.94 -12.92 -10.81
N ASN A 744 -3.59 -11.66 -10.92
CA ASN A 744 -3.67 -10.96 -12.15
C ASN A 744 -2.54 -10.00 -12.07
N LEU A 745 -2.25 -10.00 -13.30
CA LEU A 745 -1.63 -8.95 -13.85
C LEU A 745 -2.52 -7.97 -14.56
N PHE A 746 -2.59 -6.70 -14.09
CA PHE A 746 -3.18 -5.64 -14.94
C PHE A 746 -2.23 -5.42 -16.09
N PHE A 747 -2.50 -4.60 -17.10
CA PHE A 747 -1.45 -4.21 -18.01
C PHE A 747 -1.87 -3.53 -19.31
N ILE A 748 -1.31 -2.45 -19.75
CA ILE A 748 -1.63 -1.75 -21.07
C ILE A 748 -1.31 -2.30 -22.56
N ALA A 749 -1.77 -3.25 -23.31
CA ALA A 749 -0.97 -3.88 -24.42
C ALA A 749 -1.48 -3.54 -25.80
N ASN A 750 -0.57 -3.55 -26.81
CA ASN A 750 -1.00 -3.19 -28.16
C ASN A 750 -1.57 -4.18 -29.03
N ASP A 751 -2.78 -3.81 -29.39
CA ASP A 751 -3.60 -4.75 -30.10
C ASP A 751 -3.59 -4.55 -31.61
N GLY A 752 -2.94 -3.47 -32.00
CA GLY A 752 -2.50 -3.14 -33.36
C GLY A 752 -3.61 -2.43 -34.13
N GLY A 753 -4.39 -1.62 -33.43
CA GLY A 753 -5.66 -1.10 -33.96
C GLY A 753 -6.45 -0.17 -33.04
N SER A 754 -6.30 -0.21 -31.69
CA SER A 754 -7.21 0.61 -30.84
C SER A 754 -6.49 1.72 -30.04
N GLY A 755 -5.15 1.86 -30.13
CA GLY A 755 -4.15 2.45 -29.16
C GLY A 755 -4.14 1.74 -27.79
N ASN A 756 -3.39 2.22 -26.75
CA ASN A 756 -3.10 1.64 -25.39
C ASN A 756 -4.29 1.13 -24.54
N VAL A 757 -4.28 -0.17 -24.33
CA VAL A 757 -5.45 -0.81 -23.78
C VAL A 757 -5.07 -1.23 -22.41
N LEU A 758 -5.76 -0.93 -21.31
CA LEU A 758 -5.68 -1.80 -20.12
C LEU A 758 -6.01 -3.23 -20.49
N TRP A 759 -5.05 -4.10 -20.21
CA TRP A 759 -5.09 -5.56 -20.26
C TRP A 759 -5.15 -6.11 -18.86
N ARG A 760 -5.61 -7.35 -18.72
CA ARG A 760 -5.40 -8.13 -17.53
C ARG A 760 -4.90 -9.52 -17.95
N SER A 761 -3.99 -10.12 -17.21
CA SER A 761 -3.50 -11.49 -17.39
C SER A 761 -3.42 -12.26 -16.09
N ASP A 762 -4.04 -13.42 -16.06
CA ASP A 762 -3.82 -14.36 -14.95
C ASP A 762 -2.62 -15.28 -15.11
N GLY A 763 -1.74 -15.06 -16.11
CA GLY A 763 -0.68 -16.05 -16.34
C GLY A 763 -0.92 -17.07 -17.46
N THR A 764 -2.12 -17.10 -18.05
CA THR A 764 -2.54 -18.13 -19.03
C THR A 764 -2.97 -17.41 -20.32
N ALA A 765 -2.85 -18.07 -21.49
CA ALA A 765 -3.26 -17.41 -22.74
C ALA A 765 -4.76 -17.01 -22.75
N ALA A 766 -5.63 -17.89 -22.21
CA ALA A 766 -7.07 -17.59 -22.13
C ALA A 766 -7.41 -16.46 -21.13
N GLY A 767 -6.65 -16.30 -20.05
CA GLY A 767 -6.93 -15.27 -19.06
C GLY A 767 -6.19 -13.96 -19.32
N THR A 768 -5.57 -13.85 -20.51
CA THR A 768 -4.95 -12.61 -20.98
C THR A 768 -5.95 -11.90 -21.89
N VAL A 769 -6.66 -10.94 -21.30
CA VAL A 769 -7.84 -10.32 -21.91
C VAL A 769 -7.69 -8.80 -21.88
N ARG A 770 -8.25 -8.20 -22.92
CA ARG A 770 -8.39 -6.76 -23.02
C ARG A 770 -9.41 -6.30 -21.96
N VAL A 771 -9.12 -5.18 -21.29
CA VAL A 771 -9.98 -4.64 -20.21
C VAL A 771 -10.64 -3.37 -20.66
N LYS A 772 -9.88 -2.32 -20.95
CA LYS A 772 -10.52 -1.09 -21.36
C LYS A 772 -9.57 -0.40 -22.28
N VAL A 773 -10.19 -0.02 -23.38
CA VAL A 773 -9.58 0.86 -24.36
C VAL A 773 -9.77 2.14 -23.76
N LEU A 774 -8.59 2.65 -23.77
CA LEU A 774 -8.44 3.43 -22.66
C LEU A 774 -8.74 4.94 -23.42
N ASP A 775 -8.41 5.51 -24.73
CA ASP A 775 -8.16 6.99 -25.64
C ASP A 775 -8.98 8.81 -25.88
N PRO A 776 -8.75 10.20 -25.72
CA PRO A 776 -9.58 11.17 -26.57
C PRO A 776 -9.09 12.08 -27.76
N GLY A 777 -7.91 11.91 -28.19
CA GLY A 777 -7.18 13.13 -28.42
C GLY A 777 -5.68 12.95 -28.26
N SER A 778 -5.21 13.60 -29.21
CA SER A 778 -3.90 13.42 -29.64
C SER A 778 -2.75 13.78 -28.77
N ASP A 779 -2.35 13.85 -27.49
CA ASP A 779 -0.97 14.04 -26.85
C ASP A 779 -1.15 12.96 -25.75
N GLY A 780 -0.43 11.80 -25.54
CA GLY A 780 0.97 11.44 -25.13
C GLY A 780 1.46 10.86 -23.66
N TRP A 781 0.70 10.04 -23.07
CA TRP A 781 0.31 9.63 -21.71
C TRP A 781 1.37 9.19 -20.84
N TYR A 782 1.49 9.53 -19.50
CA TYR A 782 2.05 8.55 -18.48
C TYR A 782 1.81 8.60 -17.03
N VAL A 783 1.19 7.55 -16.61
CA VAL A 783 0.88 6.78 -15.38
C VAL A 783 2.20 6.89 -14.41
N ASN A 784 2.74 7.70 -13.36
CA ASN A 784 2.55 8.72 -11.87
C ASN A 784 2.51 7.80 -10.72
N GLU A 785 1.32 7.50 -10.20
CA GLU A 785 1.10 6.33 -9.21
C GLU A 785 -0.13 5.31 -9.13
N ALA A 786 0.08 3.99 -9.29
CA ALA A 786 -1.00 2.98 -9.20
C ALA A 786 -0.94 2.30 -7.85
N VAL A 787 -2.10 2.18 -7.19
CA VAL A 787 -2.26 1.35 -6.00
C VAL A 787 -3.41 0.35 -6.19
N LEU A 788 -3.30 -0.79 -5.54
CA LEU A 788 -4.44 -1.73 -5.46
C LEU A 788 -5.15 -1.56 -4.12
N LEU A 789 -6.47 -1.34 -4.14
CA LEU A 789 -7.31 -1.51 -2.93
C LEU A 789 -8.25 -2.70 -3.18
N ASP A 790 -8.10 -3.78 -2.39
CA ASP A 790 -8.95 -4.99 -2.48
C ASP A 790 -9.09 -5.58 -3.89
N ASN A 791 -7.96 -5.72 -4.60
CA ASN A 791 -7.92 -6.21 -6.00
C ASN A 791 -8.54 -5.27 -7.04
N THR A 792 -8.95 -4.08 -6.59
CA THR A 792 -9.44 -3.03 -7.46
C THR A 792 -8.28 -2.09 -7.65
N LEU A 793 -7.86 -2.09 -8.91
CA LEU A 793 -6.82 -1.19 -9.35
C LEU A 793 -7.37 0.25 -9.20
N PHE A 794 -6.53 1.06 -8.55
CA PHE A 794 -6.64 2.52 -8.47
C PHE A 794 -5.32 3.12 -8.88
N PHE A 795 -5.41 4.00 -9.80
CA PHE A 795 -4.32 3.88 -10.71
C PHE A 795 -4.24 5.05 -11.44
N THR A 796 -3.56 5.96 -10.87
CA THR A 796 -3.23 7.12 -11.62
C THR A 796 -3.65 7.57 -13.29
N THR A 797 -4.36 8.71 -14.13
CA THR A 797 -4.47 9.47 -15.89
C THR A 797 -4.32 10.85 -16.84
N TYR A 798 -3.15 11.36 -17.26
CA TYR A 798 -3.05 12.87 -17.52
C TYR A 798 -4.01 13.12 -18.42
N GLU A 799 -4.87 14.01 -17.96
CA GLU A 799 -5.99 14.74 -18.50
C GLU A 799 -5.44 16.07 -18.50
N ASN A 800 -4.84 16.39 -19.55
CA ASN A 800 -4.78 17.59 -20.26
C ASN A 800 -3.47 17.99 -19.71
N GLY A 801 -2.21 17.66 -19.11
CA GLY A 801 -0.92 18.44 -18.18
C GLY A 801 -0.78 19.10 -16.58
N SER A 802 -1.63 20.07 -16.08
CA SER A 802 -2.92 20.06 -15.22
C SER A 802 -4.09 19.06 -14.58
N GLU A 803 -4.82 18.02 -15.02
CA GLU A 803 -5.99 17.15 -14.87
C GLU A 803 -5.52 15.76 -14.43
N THR A 804 -5.56 15.12 -13.13
CA THR A 804 -5.25 13.78 -12.44
C THR A 804 -6.65 13.09 -12.15
N TRP A 805 -7.55 12.42 -12.97
CA TRP A 805 -8.71 11.49 -12.64
C TRP A 805 -8.21 10.18 -12.19
N LEU A 806 -8.70 9.76 -11.00
CA LEU A 806 -8.92 8.45 -10.48
C LEU A 806 -10.09 7.91 -11.29
N TRP A 807 -9.74 6.69 -11.55
CA TRP A 807 -10.57 5.63 -11.75
C TRP A 807 -10.20 4.60 -10.74
N GLN A 808 -11.08 3.67 -10.85
CA GLN A 808 -10.98 2.39 -10.29
C GLN A 808 -11.32 1.36 -11.37
N SER A 809 -10.75 0.15 -11.27
CA SER A 809 -10.95 -0.97 -12.21
C SER A 809 -10.84 -2.29 -11.48
N ASP A 810 -11.89 -3.09 -11.66
CA ASP A 810 -11.94 -4.49 -11.24
C ASP A 810 -11.40 -5.47 -12.31
N GLY A 811 -10.78 -4.95 -13.39
CA GLY A 811 -10.25 -5.80 -14.46
C GLY A 811 -11.27 -6.18 -15.52
N THR A 812 -12.42 -5.51 -15.52
CA THR A 812 -13.44 -5.61 -16.58
C THR A 812 -13.71 -4.23 -17.17
N GLU A 813 -14.10 -4.18 -18.45
CA GLU A 813 -14.40 -2.88 -19.09
C GLU A 813 -15.51 -2.09 -18.36
N ALA A 814 -16.60 -2.76 -17.98
CA ALA A 814 -17.70 -2.10 -17.25
C ALA A 814 -17.32 -1.58 -15.85
N GLY A 815 -16.33 -2.17 -15.17
CA GLY A 815 -16.01 -1.84 -13.77
C GLY A 815 -14.79 -0.92 -13.70
N THR A 816 -14.43 -0.36 -14.87
CA THR A 816 -13.34 0.60 -15.00
C THR A 816 -13.99 1.97 -15.18
N VAL A 817 -14.04 2.74 -14.09
CA VAL A 817 -14.84 3.98 -13.99
C VAL A 817 -14.06 5.02 -13.22
N ARG A 818 -14.38 6.29 -13.47
CA ARG A 818 -13.76 7.39 -12.71
C ARG A 818 -14.39 7.43 -11.32
N VAL A 819 -13.66 7.82 -10.29
CA VAL A 819 -14.36 8.00 -9.00
C VAL A 819 -14.39 9.51 -8.79
N VAL A 820 -15.52 9.89 -8.26
CA VAL A 820 -15.87 11.28 -7.96
C VAL A 820 -16.60 11.27 -6.63
N ASP A 821 -16.71 12.41 -5.94
CA ASP A 821 -17.47 12.52 -4.69
C ASP A 821 -18.95 12.79 -4.95
N ALA A 822 -19.77 12.93 -3.89
CA ALA A 822 -21.22 13.15 -4.10
C ALA A 822 -21.50 14.46 -4.84
N ASN A 823 -20.60 15.43 -4.70
CA ASN A 823 -20.69 16.74 -5.36
C ASN A 823 -19.95 16.77 -6.70
N ARG A 824 -19.48 15.62 -7.21
CA ARG A 824 -18.65 15.51 -8.42
C ARG A 824 -17.53 16.57 -8.44
N THR A 825 -17.02 16.89 -7.26
CA THR A 825 -15.92 17.77 -6.98
C THR A 825 -14.75 17.24 -7.76
N ARG A 826 -14.31 18.26 -8.45
CA ARG A 826 -13.36 18.26 -9.49
C ARG A 826 -12.10 18.22 -8.73
N TYR A 827 -11.44 17.10 -8.65
CA TYR A 827 -10.21 17.02 -7.93
C TYR A 827 -9.40 17.91 -8.73
N ARG A 828 -8.37 18.31 -8.16
CA ARG A 828 -7.29 18.78 -8.90
C ARG A 828 -5.95 18.57 -8.18
N TRP A 829 -4.87 18.17 -8.85
CA TRP A 829 -3.67 17.75 -8.19
C TRP A 829 -3.38 16.19 -7.72
N ILE A 830 -3.95 15.08 -7.13
CA ILE A 830 -3.73 13.79 -6.42
C ILE A 830 -2.28 13.44 -7.05
N TYR A 831 -1.03 13.55 -6.47
CA TYR A 831 0.23 12.80 -5.90
C TYR A 831 0.36 11.77 -4.58
N ASP A 832 0.98 10.60 -4.25
CA ASP A 832 0.67 9.84 -2.94
C ASP A 832 -0.57 9.04 -2.71
N LEU A 833 -0.79 8.27 -3.67
CA LEU A 833 -1.71 7.24 -3.35
C LEU A 833 -1.18 6.44 -2.20
N THR A 834 -1.94 6.46 -1.11
CA THR A 834 -1.69 5.40 -0.17
C THR A 834 -3.00 4.70 0.04
N VAL A 835 -2.85 3.41 0.27
CA VAL A 835 -3.97 2.58 0.63
C VAL A 835 -3.98 2.48 2.17
N GLY A 836 -5.05 3.01 2.77
CA GLY A 836 -5.38 2.70 4.18
C GLY A 836 -6.19 1.42 4.27
N GLN A 837 -7.01 1.30 5.33
CA GLN A 837 -7.60 -0.01 5.66
C GLN A 837 -8.68 -0.42 4.62
N HIS A 838 -9.48 0.54 4.12
CA HIS A 838 -10.58 0.28 3.13
C HIS A 838 -10.85 1.44 2.16
N ALA A 839 -9.88 2.32 2.11
CA ALA A 839 -9.99 3.50 1.31
C ALA A 839 -8.58 3.85 0.83
N VAL A 840 -8.56 4.30 -0.40
CA VAL A 840 -7.45 5.03 -0.97
C VAL A 840 -7.60 6.42 -0.41
N TYR A 841 -6.49 6.77 0.18
CA TYR A 841 -6.22 7.98 0.84
C TYR A 841 -5.49 8.74 -0.25
N PHE A 842 -5.99 9.97 -0.33
CA PHE A 842 -5.30 10.98 -1.03
C PHE A 842 -5.37 12.50 -0.95
N VAL A 843 -4.27 13.14 -1.23
CA VAL A 843 -4.28 14.53 -1.26
C VAL A 843 -5.05 14.84 -2.50
N ALA A 844 -6.00 15.73 -2.40
CA ALA A 844 -6.71 16.03 -3.64
C ALA A 844 -7.15 17.42 -3.59
N GLU A 845 -6.84 18.24 -4.60
CA GLU A 845 -7.12 19.62 -4.27
C GLU A 845 -8.76 19.72 -3.94
N ASP A 846 -9.44 20.45 -2.96
CA ASP A 846 -10.56 21.55 -3.05
C ASP A 846 -10.67 23.03 -3.73
N GLU A 847 -11.60 23.51 -4.59
CA GLU A 847 -11.61 25.02 -4.82
C GLU A 847 -11.91 25.77 -3.52
N SER A 848 -12.57 25.07 -2.59
CA SER A 848 -13.17 25.55 -1.35
C SER A 848 -12.43 25.45 0.09
N HIS A 849 -11.29 24.77 0.44
CA HIS A 849 -10.79 24.05 1.74
C HIS A 849 -9.36 23.87 2.33
N GLY A 850 -8.41 24.35 1.56
CA GLY A 850 -7.09 24.31 1.26
C GLY A 850 -6.46 23.40 0.19
N ARG A 851 -5.23 23.43 -0.39
CA ARG A 851 -4.53 22.10 -0.24
C ARG A 851 -5.42 21.46 0.85
N GLU A 852 -6.62 20.38 0.88
CA GLU A 852 -7.27 19.01 1.61
C GLU A 852 -6.76 17.36 1.72
N LEU A 853 -6.80 16.70 2.90
CA LEU A 853 -6.69 15.20 3.05
C LEU A 853 -7.90 14.57 2.37
N TRP A 854 -7.79 13.79 1.30
CA TRP A 854 -8.97 13.12 0.71
C TRP A 854 -8.96 11.65 0.98
N GLN A 855 -10.15 11.09 1.02
CA GLN A 855 -10.34 9.65 1.08
C GLN A 855 -11.32 9.27 -0.01
N THR A 856 -11.13 8.09 -0.60
CA THR A 856 -12.11 7.37 -1.39
C THR A 856 -12.10 5.85 -1.16
N ASP A 857 -13.28 5.24 -1.15
CA ASP A 857 -13.44 3.77 -1.28
C ASP A 857 -13.91 3.34 -2.70
N GLY A 858 -13.92 4.29 -3.64
CA GLY A 858 -14.41 4.04 -5.01
C GLY A 858 -15.87 4.38 -5.26
N THR A 859 -16.58 4.86 -4.22
CA THR A 859 -17.98 5.32 -4.32
C THR A 859 -18.05 6.84 -4.14
N ALA A 860 -19.13 7.43 -4.66
CA ALA A 860 -19.34 8.87 -4.46
C ALA A 860 -19.48 9.30 -2.99
N VAL A 861 -20.23 8.52 -2.19
CA VAL A 861 -20.36 8.79 -0.74
C VAL A 861 -19.06 8.56 0.02
N GLY A 862 -18.22 7.59 -0.37
CA GLY A 862 -16.98 7.28 0.36
C GLY A 862 -15.81 8.14 -0.11
N THR A 863 -16.10 9.11 -0.99
CA THR A 863 -15.12 10.04 -1.53
C THR A 863 -15.42 11.41 -0.94
N PHE A 864 -14.56 11.92 -0.06
CA PHE A 864 -14.75 13.19 0.63
C PHE A 864 -13.39 13.65 1.19
N LEU A 865 -13.29 14.93 1.53
CA LEU A 865 -12.06 15.49 2.09
C LEU A 865 -12.15 15.64 3.61
N TYR A 866 -11.00 15.72 4.25
CA TYR A 866 -10.87 16.05 5.66
C TYR A 866 -10.31 17.43 5.77
N ASP A 867 -11.14 18.36 6.25
CA ASP A 867 -10.74 19.76 6.45
C ASP A 867 -10.06 19.91 7.81
N ILE A 868 -8.75 19.66 7.86
CA ILE A 868 -8.03 19.57 9.15
C ILE A 868 -8.03 20.94 9.84
N PHE A 869 -8.05 22.04 9.03
CA PHE A 869 -8.33 23.39 9.54
C PHE A 869 -9.51 24.09 8.84
N PRO A 870 -10.65 24.21 9.54
CA PRO A 870 -11.82 24.88 9.00
C PRO A 870 -11.52 26.31 8.56
N GLY A 871 -11.79 26.57 7.29
CA GLY A 871 -11.59 27.88 6.70
C GLY A 871 -11.29 27.75 5.25
N THR A 872 -11.00 28.91 4.70
CA THR A 872 -10.50 28.83 3.34
C THR A 872 -9.14 28.02 3.55
N GLY A 873 -8.31 28.34 4.59
CA GLY A 873 -6.91 27.86 4.96
C GLY A 873 -6.66 26.36 5.00
N GLY A 874 -5.48 25.94 4.51
CA GLY A 874 -5.19 24.51 4.48
C GLY A 874 -3.94 24.11 5.22
N SER A 875 -4.17 23.03 5.91
CA SER A 875 -3.39 22.11 6.73
C SER A 875 -2.17 21.54 5.96
N ASP A 876 -2.06 21.64 4.64
CA ASP A 876 -1.06 21.01 3.79
C ASP A 876 -0.31 19.67 4.09
N PRO A 877 -1.00 18.63 3.77
CA PRO A 877 -0.32 17.10 4.46
C PRO A 877 0.70 17.12 3.14
N ASP A 878 1.87 16.49 3.15
CA ASP A 878 2.93 15.77 2.19
C ASP A 878 3.42 14.42 2.67
N PHE A 879 4.32 13.37 2.27
CA PHE A 879 4.70 11.81 2.78
C PHE A 879 3.36 10.46 2.88
N LEU A 880 2.41 9.60 2.42
CA LEU A 880 1.08 9.10 3.15
C LEU A 880 1.29 7.67 3.45
N THR A 881 0.87 7.35 4.64
CA THR A 881 1.35 6.13 5.14
C THR A 881 0.50 5.89 6.31
N VAL A 882 0.48 4.63 6.37
CA VAL A 882 -0.45 4.00 7.16
C VAL A 882 0.45 3.33 8.15
N ALA A 883 0.10 3.59 9.39
CA ALA A 883 0.63 2.85 10.50
C ALA A 883 -0.49 2.40 11.40
N ALA A 884 -0.49 1.09 11.68
CA ALA A 884 -1.52 0.50 12.52
C ALA A 884 -2.92 0.76 11.92
N ASP A 885 -3.82 1.32 12.73
CA ASP A 885 -5.21 1.64 12.38
C ASP A 885 -5.42 3.11 12.03
N ARG A 886 -4.38 3.80 11.56
CA ARG A 886 -4.48 5.22 11.28
C ARG A 886 -3.52 5.66 10.19
N LEU A 887 -3.95 6.71 9.53
CA LEU A 887 -3.12 7.50 8.63
C LEU A 887 -2.46 8.57 9.50
N PHE A 888 -1.15 8.79 9.49
CA PHE A 888 -0.54 9.74 10.45
C PHE A 888 0.07 10.95 9.85
N PHE A 889 -0.21 12.23 10.00
CA PHE A 889 0.53 13.11 9.10
C PHE A 889 1.23 14.26 9.62
N ARG A 890 2.03 14.82 8.73
CA ARG A 890 2.02 16.27 8.85
C ARG A 890 0.69 16.74 8.45
N ALA A 891 0.31 17.62 9.32
CA ALA A 891 -0.38 18.75 8.86
C ALA A 891 -0.13 19.95 9.67
N ARG A 892 0.16 21.11 9.09
CA ARG A 892 0.84 22.12 9.93
C ARG A 892 -0.28 22.70 10.80
N GLY A 893 -0.03 22.95 12.11
CA GLY A 893 -0.99 23.54 13.06
C GLY A 893 -1.55 24.94 12.73
N ASP A 894 -2.19 25.58 13.74
CA ASP A 894 -2.38 27.06 13.71
C ASP A 894 -1.03 27.83 13.75
N LEU A 895 -1.09 29.18 13.63
CA LEU A 895 0.11 30.08 13.62
C LEU A 895 1.03 29.97 14.87
N ILE A 896 0.65 29.20 15.91
CA ILE A 896 1.42 29.05 17.16
C ILE A 896 2.12 27.70 17.28
N THR A 897 1.70 26.65 16.56
CA THR A 897 2.19 25.28 16.82
C THR A 897 3.05 24.87 15.70
N GLY A 898 3.42 25.83 14.83
CA GLY A 898 4.06 25.52 13.57
C GLY A 898 3.29 24.34 13.09
N SER A 899 4.19 23.39 13.13
CA SER A 899 3.84 22.16 12.60
C SER A 899 4.35 20.77 13.01
N GLU A 900 3.37 19.97 13.21
CA GLU A 900 3.53 18.77 13.96
C GLU A 900 2.96 17.50 13.34
N LEU A 901 3.16 16.38 14.02
CA LEU A 901 2.59 15.11 13.64
C LEU A 901 1.12 15.03 14.02
N TRP A 902 0.30 14.85 13.02
CA TRP A 902 -1.13 14.57 12.99
C TRP A 902 -1.37 13.06 12.84
N ALA A 903 -2.60 12.67 13.13
CA ALA A 903 -3.10 11.34 12.86
C ALA A 903 -4.59 11.40 12.54
N LEU A 904 -5.00 10.70 11.50
CA LEU A 904 -6.40 10.36 11.28
C LEU A 904 -6.60 8.86 11.61
N PRO A 905 -7.35 8.53 12.67
CA PRO A 905 -7.73 7.14 12.91
C PRO A 905 -8.62 6.67 11.78
N PHE A 906 -8.31 5.51 11.20
CA PHE A 906 -9.31 4.91 10.34
C PHE A 906 -10.57 4.76 11.16
N THR A 907 -11.71 5.04 10.50
CA THR A 907 -13.00 4.69 11.09
C THR A 907 -12.79 3.24 11.41
N PRO A 908 -12.85 2.82 12.69
CA PRO A 908 -12.99 1.42 12.98
C PRO A 908 -14.18 1.09 12.10
N ILE A 909 -13.91 0.39 11.00
CA ILE A 909 -14.99 -0.42 10.49
C ILE A 909 -15.13 -1.29 11.72
N ALA A 910 -16.30 -1.19 12.37
CA ALA A 910 -16.78 -2.39 13.00
C ALA A 910 -16.38 -3.51 12.07
N ASP A 911 -15.31 -4.22 12.45
CA ASP A 911 -14.78 -5.38 11.74
C ASP A 911 -15.98 -5.99 11.00
N GLN A 912 -16.03 -5.82 9.67
CA GLN A 912 -17.16 -6.42 8.96
C GLN A 912 -17.00 -7.92 9.22
N VAL A 913 -17.90 -8.44 10.04
CA VAL A 913 -17.82 -9.81 10.47
C VAL A 913 -18.80 -10.55 9.59
N ILE A 914 -18.27 -11.53 8.87
CA ILE A 914 -19.14 -12.53 8.25
C ILE A 914 -19.38 -13.63 9.28
N LEU A 915 -20.60 -13.69 9.81
CA LEU A 915 -21.06 -14.86 10.55
C LEU A 915 -21.57 -15.93 9.58
N LEU A 916 -21.16 -17.18 9.82
CA LEU A 916 -21.51 -18.33 8.98
C LEU A 916 -21.65 -19.59 9.81
N SER A 917 -22.53 -20.47 9.34
CA SER A 917 -22.61 -21.85 9.83
C SER A 917 -22.36 -22.78 8.64
N THR A 918 -22.04 -24.05 8.96
CA THR A 918 -21.74 -25.05 7.93
C THR A 918 -22.53 -26.34 8.17
N THR A 919 -22.72 -27.11 7.09
CA THR A 919 -23.54 -28.35 7.17
C THR A 919 -22.80 -29.54 7.79
N THR A 920 -21.48 -29.38 7.94
CA THR A 920 -20.62 -30.47 8.45
C THR A 920 -19.54 -29.92 9.38
N ASN A 921 -19.10 -30.77 10.32
CA ASN A 921 -17.99 -30.36 11.19
C ASN A 921 -16.74 -30.05 10.34
N GLY A 922 -15.91 -29.14 10.86
CA GLY A 922 -14.67 -28.80 10.17
C GLY A 922 -13.60 -28.13 11.04
N GLN A 923 -12.58 -27.65 10.31
CA GLN A 923 -11.48 -26.89 10.91
C GLN A 923 -11.06 -25.81 9.92
N VAL A 924 -10.92 -24.59 10.45
CA VAL A 924 -10.26 -23.46 9.77
C VAL A 924 -9.06 -23.01 10.61
N GLY A 925 -7.86 -22.97 9.99
CA GLY A 925 -6.61 -22.77 10.74
C GLY A 925 -6.48 -23.73 11.96
N ALA A 926 -6.29 -23.14 13.16
CA ALA A 926 -6.25 -23.90 14.42
C ALA A 926 -7.64 -24.11 15.08
N LEU A 927 -8.69 -23.45 14.57
CA LEU A 927 -10.04 -23.48 15.15
C LEU A 927 -10.86 -24.67 14.62
N ALA A 928 -11.18 -25.61 15.52
CA ALA A 928 -12.14 -26.68 15.23
C ALA A 928 -13.57 -26.17 15.51
N TYR A 929 -14.51 -26.51 14.63
CA TYR A 929 -15.95 -26.21 14.81
C TYR A 929 -16.82 -27.43 14.45
N ARG A 930 -18.08 -27.38 14.87
CA ARG A 930 -19.12 -28.38 14.62
C ARG A 930 -20.24 -27.70 13.80
N ASP A 931 -21.08 -28.51 13.16
CA ASP A 931 -22.13 -28.03 12.26
C ASP A 931 -23.13 -27.08 12.97
N GLU A 932 -23.19 -27.15 14.31
CA GLU A 932 -24.16 -26.35 15.09
C GLU A 932 -23.59 -25.01 15.59
N ASP A 933 -22.39 -24.68 15.10
CA ASP A 933 -21.64 -23.52 15.54
C ASP A 933 -21.77 -22.41 14.50
N ILE A 934 -21.81 -21.17 15.00
CA ILE A 934 -21.70 -20.00 14.13
C ILE A 934 -20.28 -19.46 14.30
N LEU A 935 -19.61 -19.30 13.16
CA LEU A 935 -18.24 -18.82 13.06
C LEU A 935 -18.24 -17.35 12.66
N ALA A 936 -17.38 -16.55 13.29
CA ALA A 936 -17.13 -15.19 12.81
C ALA A 936 -15.82 -15.18 12.01
N TYR A 937 -15.88 -14.55 10.84
CA TYR A 937 -14.70 -14.23 10.03
C TYR A 937 -14.56 -12.71 9.99
N HIS A 938 -13.39 -12.27 10.46
CA HIS A 938 -13.07 -10.85 10.52
C HIS A 938 -12.38 -10.47 9.21
N THR A 939 -13.08 -9.70 8.37
CA THR A 939 -12.60 -9.43 7.01
C THR A 939 -11.36 -8.54 7.02
N GLY A 940 -11.22 -7.65 8.04
CA GLY A 940 -10.04 -6.78 8.15
C GLY A 940 -8.78 -7.50 8.62
N THR A 941 -8.89 -8.54 9.46
CA THR A 941 -7.70 -9.24 10.02
C THR A 941 -7.47 -10.65 9.42
N GLY A 942 -8.39 -11.14 8.60
CA GLY A 942 -8.43 -12.55 8.15
C GLY A 942 -8.53 -13.57 9.29
N GLN A 943 -9.01 -13.20 10.49
CA GLN A 943 -9.03 -14.10 11.66
C GLN A 943 -10.40 -14.80 11.79
N TRP A 944 -10.36 -16.07 12.20
CA TRP A 944 -11.55 -16.86 12.51
C TRP A 944 -11.77 -16.94 14.03
N GLU A 945 -13.03 -16.86 14.47
CA GLU A 945 -13.39 -17.11 15.87
C GLU A 945 -14.72 -17.87 16.00
N LEU A 946 -14.92 -18.54 17.15
CA LEU A 946 -16.23 -19.14 17.45
C LEU A 946 -17.14 -18.01 17.97
N PHE A 947 -18.22 -17.68 17.26
CA PHE A 947 -19.19 -16.69 17.73
C PHE A 947 -20.31 -17.33 18.56
N PHE A 948 -20.85 -18.47 18.14
CA PHE A 948 -21.85 -19.22 18.92
C PHE A 948 -21.47 -20.71 18.90
N ASP A 949 -21.38 -21.31 20.10
CA ASP A 949 -21.12 -22.75 20.28
C ASP A 949 -22.46 -23.43 20.52
N GLY A 950 -23.08 -23.95 19.45
CA GLY A 950 -24.38 -24.61 19.74
C GLY A 950 -24.23 -25.86 20.66
N SER A 951 -23.04 -26.47 20.83
CA SER A 951 -22.87 -27.61 21.73
C SER A 951 -23.14 -27.27 23.19
N ASP A 952 -22.90 -26.00 23.56
CA ASP A 952 -22.99 -25.57 24.96
C ASP A 952 -24.44 -25.31 25.39
N VAL A 953 -25.33 -25.09 24.41
CA VAL A 953 -26.75 -24.72 24.64
C VAL A 953 -27.74 -25.82 24.20
N GLY A 954 -27.25 -27.06 24.02
CA GLY A 954 -28.16 -28.21 23.78
C GLY A 954 -28.41 -28.52 22.30
N LEU A 955 -27.69 -27.88 21.36
CA LEU A 955 -27.79 -28.16 19.91
C LEU A 955 -26.78 -29.22 19.43
N GLY A 956 -26.10 -29.98 20.32
CA GLY A 956 -24.95 -30.80 19.86
C GLY A 956 -25.22 -31.95 18.87
N ASN A 957 -26.50 -32.32 18.76
CA ASN A 957 -26.96 -33.34 17.79
C ASN A 957 -27.84 -32.75 16.65
N LEU A 958 -27.89 -31.42 16.55
CA LEU A 958 -28.65 -30.67 15.53
C LEU A 958 -27.68 -29.81 14.73
N ASP A 959 -28.10 -29.37 13.55
CA ASP A 959 -27.41 -28.38 12.72
C ASP A 959 -28.18 -27.05 12.84
N VAL A 960 -27.44 -25.92 12.82
CA VAL A 960 -28.10 -24.62 12.60
C VAL A 960 -28.30 -24.41 11.10
N ASP A 961 -29.56 -24.37 10.66
CA ASP A 961 -29.86 -24.36 9.19
C ASP A 961 -30.10 -22.97 8.62
N ALA A 962 -30.46 -22.07 9.53
CA ALA A 962 -30.44 -20.67 9.22
C ALA A 962 -30.36 -19.88 10.51
N PHE A 963 -29.80 -18.68 10.38
CA PHE A 963 -29.82 -17.74 11.49
C PHE A 963 -29.78 -16.30 11.00
N THR A 964 -30.23 -15.41 11.88
CA THR A 964 -29.88 -13.98 11.80
C THR A 964 -29.59 -13.41 13.18
N LEU A 965 -28.81 -12.34 13.20
CA LEU A 965 -28.53 -11.59 14.43
C LEU A 965 -29.44 -10.36 14.49
N LEU A 966 -30.13 -10.18 15.63
CA LEU A 966 -30.99 -9.02 15.82
C LEU A 966 -30.20 -7.83 16.41
N PRO A 967 -30.64 -6.57 16.23
CA PRO A 967 -29.88 -5.41 16.72
C PRO A 967 -29.71 -5.42 18.25
N ASN A 968 -30.64 -6.05 18.99
CA ASN A 968 -30.48 -6.25 20.44
C ASN A 968 -29.46 -7.35 20.86
N GLY A 969 -28.73 -7.98 19.94
CA GLY A 969 -27.76 -9.06 20.27
C GLY A 969 -28.36 -10.47 20.32
N HIS A 970 -29.68 -10.64 20.12
CA HIS A 970 -30.35 -11.96 20.12
C HIS A 970 -30.12 -12.68 18.79
N LEU A 971 -30.22 -14.02 18.79
CA LEU A 971 -30.09 -14.82 17.57
C LEU A 971 -31.44 -15.44 17.25
N LEU A 972 -31.97 -15.20 16.05
CA LEU A 972 -32.99 -16.11 15.51
C LEU A 972 -32.28 -17.26 14.81
N LEU A 973 -32.77 -18.47 15.03
CA LEU A 973 -32.18 -19.69 14.48
C LEU A 973 -33.28 -20.72 14.18
N SER A 974 -33.03 -21.47 13.12
CA SER A 974 -33.77 -22.68 12.74
C SER A 974 -32.81 -23.87 12.82
N ILE A 975 -33.39 -25.07 13.05
CA ILE A 975 -32.66 -26.34 13.19
C ILE A 975 -33.11 -27.33 12.08
N ASP A 976 -32.26 -28.33 11.79
CA ASP A 976 -32.42 -29.24 10.62
C ASP A 976 -33.42 -30.37 10.69
N LYS A 977 -33.94 -30.60 11.90
CA LYS A 977 -34.95 -31.64 12.05
C LYS A 977 -35.73 -31.43 13.34
N ASP A 978 -36.95 -31.98 13.34
CA ASP A 978 -37.76 -31.94 14.56
C ASP A 978 -37.01 -32.53 15.77
N SER A 979 -36.99 -31.77 16.85
CA SER A 979 -36.26 -32.16 18.06
C SER A 979 -36.95 -31.71 19.34
N ASN A 980 -36.58 -32.36 20.46
CA ASN A 980 -36.95 -31.84 21.77
C ASN A 980 -35.73 -31.20 22.45
N LEU A 981 -35.74 -29.86 22.57
CA LEU A 981 -34.62 -29.16 23.21
C LEU A 981 -34.71 -29.22 24.73
N MET A 982 -33.55 -29.44 25.37
CA MET A 982 -33.49 -29.51 26.83
C MET A 982 -33.89 -28.15 27.43
N ASN A 983 -34.82 -28.15 28.40
CA ASN A 983 -35.24 -26.92 29.11
C ASN A 983 -36.01 -25.91 28.23
N PHE A 984 -36.49 -26.35 27.06
CA PHE A 984 -37.42 -25.58 26.19
C PHE A 984 -38.67 -26.39 25.77
N GLY A 985 -38.50 -27.58 25.16
CA GLY A 985 -39.55 -28.51 24.74
C GLY A 985 -39.52 -28.80 23.24
N PRO A 986 -40.63 -29.32 22.64
CA PRO A 986 -40.62 -29.77 21.24
C PRO A 986 -40.43 -28.56 20.30
N VAL A 987 -39.49 -28.64 19.36
CA VAL A 987 -39.29 -27.67 18.26
C VAL A 987 -39.32 -28.43 16.93
N ASP A 988 -40.16 -27.96 16.01
CA ASP A 988 -40.21 -28.43 14.61
C ASP A 988 -39.14 -27.68 13.77
N ASP A 989 -38.66 -28.29 12.68
CA ASP A 989 -37.68 -27.65 11.73
C ASP A 989 -38.24 -26.40 11.00
N ALA A 990 -39.57 -26.25 11.04
CA ALA A 990 -40.25 -25.05 10.53
C ALA A 990 -40.44 -23.95 11.60
N ASP A 991 -39.85 -24.14 12.80
CA ASP A 991 -39.90 -23.15 13.90
C ASP A 991 -38.67 -22.25 13.87
N ILE A 992 -38.86 -20.98 14.23
CA ILE A 992 -37.71 -20.10 14.50
C ILE A 992 -37.65 -19.85 16.00
N LEU A 993 -36.46 -20.08 16.56
CA LEU A 993 -36.19 -19.84 17.97
C LEU A 993 -35.43 -18.54 18.12
N GLU A 994 -35.81 -17.72 19.10
CA GLU A 994 -34.93 -16.64 19.58
C GLU A 994 -34.05 -17.17 20.72
N PHE A 995 -32.74 -17.12 20.51
CA PHE A 995 -31.76 -17.32 21.57
C PHE A 995 -31.43 -15.98 22.20
N ILE A 996 -31.71 -15.88 23.50
CA ILE A 996 -31.32 -14.73 24.32
C ILE A 996 -29.98 -15.08 25.00
N PRO A 997 -28.84 -14.56 24.51
CA PRO A 997 -27.53 -14.87 25.10
C PRO A 997 -27.38 -14.18 26.46
N THR A 998 -26.96 -14.95 27.45
CA THR A 998 -26.17 -14.38 28.57
C THR A 998 -24.66 -14.36 28.32
N ARG A 999 -24.13 -15.10 27.32
CA ARG A 999 -22.69 -15.14 26.90
C ARG A 999 -22.59 -15.86 25.54
N LEU A 1000 -21.80 -15.31 24.61
CA LEU A 1000 -21.47 -15.87 23.27
C LEU A 1000 -19.97 -16.26 23.25
N GLY A 1001 -19.54 -16.97 22.21
CA GLY A 1001 -18.15 -17.40 22.04
C GLY A 1001 -17.93 -18.88 22.34
N ARG A 1002 -16.71 -19.25 22.78
CA ARG A 1002 -16.38 -20.68 23.06
C ARG A 1002 -17.16 -21.32 24.21
N LEU A 1003 -17.65 -20.47 25.12
CA LEU A 1003 -18.47 -20.87 26.27
C LEU A 1003 -19.88 -20.26 26.17
N THR A 1004 -20.64 -20.59 25.11
CA THR A 1004 -21.98 -19.99 24.91
C THR A 1004 -22.95 -20.39 26.03
N ALA A 1005 -23.68 -19.40 26.58
CA ALA A 1005 -24.77 -19.62 27.54
C ALA A 1005 -25.96 -18.69 27.26
N GLY A 1006 -27.18 -19.18 27.55
CA GLY A 1006 -28.40 -18.37 27.35
C GLY A 1006 -29.65 -19.24 27.36
N GLN A 1007 -30.77 -18.63 26.93
CA GLN A 1007 -32.09 -19.32 26.93
C GLN A 1007 -32.78 -19.19 25.57
N PHE A 1008 -33.59 -20.20 25.25
CA PHE A 1008 -34.41 -20.14 24.02
C PHE A 1008 -35.83 -19.71 24.36
N THR A 1009 -36.37 -18.85 23.50
CA THR A 1009 -37.81 -18.62 23.40
C THR A 1009 -38.31 -18.92 21.98
N ARG A 1010 -39.62 -19.22 21.86
CA ARG A 1010 -40.23 -19.42 20.53
C ARG A 1010 -40.46 -18.05 19.89
N TYR A 1011 -39.88 -17.82 18.71
CA TYR A 1011 -40.15 -16.57 17.98
C TYR A 1011 -41.20 -16.75 16.88
N PHE A 1012 -41.19 -17.89 16.18
CA PHE A 1012 -42.14 -18.16 15.09
C PHE A 1012 -42.48 -19.64 15.13
N ASP A 1013 -43.78 -19.93 15.18
CA ASP A 1013 -44.32 -21.29 15.18
C ASP A 1013 -44.88 -21.57 13.78
N GLY A 1014 -44.08 -22.30 12.99
CA GLY A 1014 -44.45 -22.60 11.60
C GLY A 1014 -45.73 -23.44 11.49
N SER A 1015 -46.10 -24.26 12.50
CA SER A 1015 -47.36 -25.01 12.42
C SER A 1015 -48.62 -24.14 12.46
N ASP A 1016 -48.54 -22.98 13.11
CA ASP A 1016 -49.69 -22.05 13.21
C ASP A 1016 -49.99 -21.32 11.90
N VAL A 1017 -49.00 -21.32 11.00
CA VAL A 1017 -49.10 -20.72 9.66
C VAL A 1017 -48.95 -21.76 8.58
N GLU A 1018 -49.39 -23.01 8.85
CA GLU A 1018 -49.48 -24.07 7.83
C GLU A 1018 -48.14 -24.62 7.29
N LEU A 1019 -46.98 -24.31 7.90
CA LEU A 1019 -45.68 -24.95 7.55
C LEU A 1019 -45.54 -26.31 8.27
N THR A 1020 -46.32 -27.31 7.80
CA THR A 1020 -46.37 -28.67 8.42
C THR A 1020 -45.75 -29.80 7.60
N GLN A 1021 -45.17 -29.51 6.44
CA GLN A 1021 -44.67 -30.53 5.49
C GLN A 1021 -43.14 -30.66 5.58
N THR A 1022 -42.61 -31.82 5.17
CA THR A 1022 -41.16 -32.11 5.31
C THR A 1022 -40.26 -31.30 4.36
N GLY A 1023 -40.87 -30.65 3.33
CA GLY A 1023 -40.16 -29.75 2.42
C GLY A 1023 -40.27 -28.26 2.82
N GLU A 1024 -40.78 -27.96 4.03
CA GLU A 1024 -40.97 -26.58 4.50
C GLU A 1024 -39.92 -26.15 5.55
N ASP A 1025 -38.79 -26.87 5.61
CA ASP A 1025 -37.68 -26.56 6.51
C ASP A 1025 -37.13 -25.16 6.18
N ILE A 1026 -36.96 -24.32 7.20
CA ILE A 1026 -36.47 -22.94 6.98
C ILE A 1026 -34.95 -22.94 6.79
N ASP A 1027 -34.55 -22.44 5.62
CA ASP A 1027 -33.12 -22.42 5.23
C ASP A 1027 -32.55 -21.00 5.12
N VAL A 1028 -33.44 -19.99 5.09
CA VAL A 1028 -33.02 -18.59 5.20
C VAL A 1028 -33.89 -17.92 6.25
N ILE A 1029 -33.23 -17.21 7.17
CA ILE A 1029 -33.90 -16.27 8.08
C ILE A 1029 -33.25 -14.90 7.86
N ALA A 1030 -34.07 -13.92 7.49
CA ALA A 1030 -33.66 -12.52 7.43
C ALA A 1030 -34.72 -11.65 8.07
N VAL A 1031 -34.30 -10.46 8.48
CA VAL A 1031 -35.24 -9.46 8.97
C VAL A 1031 -35.04 -8.21 8.11
N ASP A 1032 -36.14 -7.66 7.58
CA ASP A 1032 -36.03 -6.44 6.77
C ASP A 1032 -35.88 -5.19 7.63
N THR A 1033 -35.68 -4.05 6.98
CA THR A 1033 -35.47 -2.77 7.69
C THR A 1033 -36.68 -2.35 8.55
N GLN A 1034 -37.88 -2.88 8.23
CA GLN A 1034 -39.10 -2.67 9.02
C GLN A 1034 -39.24 -3.70 10.17
N GLY A 1035 -38.23 -4.53 10.43
CA GLY A 1035 -38.35 -5.57 11.46
C GLY A 1035 -39.16 -6.80 11.06
N GLN A 1036 -39.58 -6.90 9.79
CA GLN A 1036 -40.40 -8.05 9.34
C GLN A 1036 -39.55 -9.27 8.97
N LEU A 1037 -40.09 -10.45 9.31
CA LEU A 1037 -39.40 -11.73 9.08
C LEU A 1037 -39.51 -12.09 7.60
N GLN A 1038 -38.34 -12.35 7.01
CA GLN A 1038 -38.17 -12.94 5.70
C GLN A 1038 -37.67 -14.39 5.86
N ILE A 1039 -38.29 -15.33 5.14
CA ILE A 1039 -37.89 -16.75 5.16
C ILE A 1039 -37.78 -17.29 3.73
N SER A 1040 -36.91 -18.28 3.56
CA SER A 1040 -37.06 -19.27 2.49
C SER A 1040 -37.14 -20.65 3.13
N VAL A 1041 -37.74 -21.60 2.40
CA VAL A 1041 -37.90 -23.01 2.81
C VAL A 1041 -37.21 -23.95 1.81
N LEU A 1042 -36.89 -25.20 2.22
CA LEU A 1042 -36.06 -26.12 1.42
C LEU A 1042 -36.72 -26.60 0.11
N GLY A 1043 -38.05 -26.58 0.09
CA GLY A 1043 -38.87 -27.06 -1.03
C GLY A 1043 -39.84 -25.99 -1.53
N ALA A 1044 -40.80 -26.40 -2.38
CA ALA A 1044 -41.81 -25.43 -2.80
C ALA A 1044 -42.70 -24.98 -1.61
N PHE A 1045 -42.81 -23.65 -1.43
CA PHE A 1045 -43.63 -23.04 -0.38
C PHE A 1045 -45.13 -23.15 -0.70
N LYS A 1046 -45.93 -23.60 0.29
CA LYS A 1046 -47.41 -23.56 0.21
C LYS A 1046 -48.06 -23.42 1.58
N ALA A 1047 -48.43 -22.18 1.91
CA ALA A 1047 -49.10 -21.90 3.18
C ALA A 1047 -50.05 -20.71 3.08
N LEU A 1048 -51.20 -20.81 3.77
CA LEU A 1048 -52.18 -19.71 3.90
C LEU A 1048 -52.60 -19.09 2.56
N GLY A 1049 -52.76 -19.94 1.52
CA GLY A 1049 -53.14 -19.48 0.17
C GLY A 1049 -51.98 -18.97 -0.71
N SER A 1050 -50.78 -18.71 -0.17
CA SER A 1050 -49.60 -18.30 -0.96
C SER A 1050 -48.80 -19.51 -1.45
N ARG A 1051 -48.16 -19.32 -2.62
CA ARG A 1051 -47.29 -20.32 -3.29
C ARG A 1051 -45.99 -19.64 -3.74
N ALA A 1052 -44.84 -20.28 -3.49
CA ALA A 1052 -43.55 -19.82 -4.03
C ALA A 1052 -42.66 -21.07 -4.31
N ALA A 1053 -41.71 -20.93 -5.26
CA ALA A 1053 -40.67 -21.93 -5.53
C ALA A 1053 -39.62 -21.95 -4.39
N ASP A 1054 -38.76 -22.97 -4.36
CA ASP A 1054 -37.74 -23.20 -3.30
C ASP A 1054 -36.69 -22.08 -3.22
N GLU A 1055 -36.50 -21.35 -4.34
CA GLU A 1055 -35.43 -20.34 -4.47
C GLU A 1055 -35.93 -18.91 -4.18
N ASP A 1056 -37.14 -18.82 -3.61
CA ASP A 1056 -37.83 -17.55 -3.39
C ASP A 1056 -37.67 -17.11 -1.93
N LEU A 1057 -37.63 -15.78 -1.73
CA LEU A 1057 -37.74 -15.22 -0.37
C LEU A 1057 -39.18 -14.73 -0.20
N LEU A 1058 -39.70 -15.00 1.00
CA LEU A 1058 -41.05 -14.63 1.37
C LEU A 1058 -40.97 -13.75 2.61
N ARG A 1059 -41.69 -12.63 2.55
CA ARG A 1059 -41.88 -11.78 3.73
C ARG A 1059 -43.13 -12.25 4.46
N PHE A 1060 -42.98 -12.38 5.77
CA PHE A 1060 -44.09 -12.68 6.67
C PHE A 1060 -44.53 -11.38 7.36
N SER A 1061 -45.68 -10.86 6.92
CA SER A 1061 -46.32 -9.79 7.70
C SER A 1061 -47.12 -10.37 8.86
N SER A 1062 -46.59 -10.23 10.08
CA SER A 1062 -47.19 -10.85 11.28
C SER A 1062 -48.33 -9.97 11.83
N THR A 1063 -49.49 -10.58 12.13
CA THR A 1063 -50.38 -10.04 13.18
C THR A 1063 -50.02 -10.47 14.61
N SER A 1064 -49.30 -11.60 14.81
CA SER A 1064 -48.82 -12.06 16.12
C SER A 1064 -47.62 -13.01 15.90
N LEU A 1065 -46.57 -12.91 16.76
CA LEU A 1065 -45.39 -13.81 16.80
C LEU A 1065 -45.39 -14.63 18.11
N GLY A 1066 -44.49 -15.64 18.19
CA GLY A 1066 -44.32 -16.51 19.35
C GLY A 1066 -45.04 -17.84 19.24
N GLU A 1067 -45.75 -18.26 20.29
CA GLU A 1067 -46.45 -19.58 20.33
C GLU A 1067 -47.78 -19.60 19.57
N ASP A 1068 -48.35 -18.41 19.33
CA ASP A 1068 -49.59 -18.28 18.56
C ASP A 1068 -49.34 -17.44 17.28
N THR A 1069 -48.36 -17.85 16.45
CA THR A 1069 -47.99 -17.10 15.23
C THR A 1069 -49.17 -16.98 14.24
N ALA A 1070 -49.49 -15.73 13.84
CA ALA A 1070 -50.49 -15.48 12.77
C ALA A 1070 -50.07 -14.32 11.85
N GLY A 1071 -50.50 -14.39 10.58
CA GLY A 1071 -50.11 -13.36 9.58
C GLY A 1071 -50.25 -13.84 8.13
N THR A 1072 -49.62 -13.12 7.19
CA THR A 1072 -49.69 -13.40 5.73
C THR A 1072 -48.30 -13.43 5.09
N PHE A 1073 -48.18 -14.15 3.96
CA PHE A 1073 -46.91 -14.27 3.22
C PHE A 1073 -47.00 -13.54 1.88
N GLN A 1074 -45.90 -12.87 1.50
CA GLN A 1074 -45.76 -12.26 0.18
C GLN A 1074 -44.35 -12.54 -0.35
N VAL A 1075 -44.25 -12.93 -1.63
CA VAL A 1075 -42.95 -13.13 -2.30
C VAL A 1075 -42.27 -11.77 -2.42
N THR A 1076 -41.06 -11.67 -1.86
CA THR A 1076 -40.20 -10.47 -2.01
C THR A 1076 -39.05 -10.68 -2.96
N PHE A 1077 -38.63 -11.91 -3.19
CA PHE A 1077 -37.62 -12.20 -4.22
C PHE A 1077 -38.05 -13.49 -4.93
N ASP A 1078 -38.17 -13.41 -6.25
CA ASP A 1078 -38.50 -14.57 -7.10
C ASP A 1078 -37.22 -15.00 -7.83
N GLY A 1079 -36.54 -16.00 -7.26
CA GLY A 1079 -35.29 -16.53 -7.81
C GLY A 1079 -35.49 -17.17 -9.21
N SER A 1080 -36.73 -17.60 -9.54
CA SER A 1080 -37.01 -18.18 -10.87
C SER A 1080 -36.83 -17.13 -12.00
N GLU A 1081 -37.05 -15.83 -11.70
CA GLU A 1081 -36.92 -14.74 -12.70
C GLU A 1081 -35.45 -14.35 -12.93
N VAL A 1082 -34.53 -14.77 -12.05
CA VAL A 1082 -33.09 -14.40 -12.11
C VAL A 1082 -32.15 -15.59 -12.27
N ALA A 1083 -32.59 -16.56 -13.09
CA ALA A 1083 -31.73 -17.68 -13.51
C ALA A 1083 -31.28 -18.62 -12.37
N LEU A 1084 -31.96 -18.64 -11.22
CA LEU A 1084 -31.81 -19.71 -10.19
C LEU A 1084 -32.80 -20.83 -10.50
N THR A 1085 -32.60 -21.54 -11.63
CA THR A 1085 -33.63 -22.49 -12.14
C THR A 1085 -33.31 -23.97 -11.90
N THR A 1086 -32.12 -24.27 -11.37
CA THR A 1086 -31.70 -25.64 -11.08
C THR A 1086 -31.76 -25.94 -9.58
N PRO A 1087 -31.92 -27.21 -9.15
CA PRO A 1087 -31.91 -27.58 -7.74
C PRO A 1087 -30.60 -27.24 -7.03
N GLU A 1088 -29.51 -27.10 -7.79
CA GLU A 1088 -28.20 -26.74 -7.22
C GLU A 1088 -28.04 -25.24 -6.96
N GLU A 1089 -28.93 -24.43 -7.54
CA GLU A 1089 -28.93 -22.97 -7.43
C GLU A 1089 -29.97 -22.48 -6.41
N ASP A 1090 -30.44 -23.40 -5.55
CA ASP A 1090 -31.41 -23.05 -4.53
C ASP A 1090 -30.73 -22.19 -3.44
N ILE A 1091 -31.40 -21.11 -3.01
CA ILE A 1091 -30.87 -20.26 -1.93
C ILE A 1091 -30.85 -21.09 -0.65
N ARG A 1092 -29.66 -21.26 -0.07
CA ARG A 1092 -29.49 -22.09 1.14
C ARG A 1092 -29.10 -21.26 2.35
N ALA A 1093 -28.45 -20.11 2.13
CA ALA A 1093 -28.21 -19.12 3.17
C ALA A 1093 -28.36 -17.74 2.52
N GLY A 1094 -28.84 -16.77 3.28
CA GLY A 1094 -29.34 -15.50 2.76
C GLY A 1094 -29.16 -14.44 3.84
N TRP A 1095 -28.72 -13.25 3.46
CA TRP A 1095 -28.80 -12.05 4.30
C TRP A 1095 -29.25 -10.89 3.41
N ILE A 1096 -30.17 -10.07 3.94
CA ILE A 1096 -30.68 -8.92 3.20
C ILE A 1096 -30.10 -7.70 3.87
N ALA A 1097 -29.44 -6.87 3.07
CA ALA A 1097 -28.81 -5.68 3.59
C ALA A 1097 -29.83 -4.57 3.79
N PRO A 1098 -29.51 -3.53 4.56
CA PRO A 1098 -30.42 -2.39 4.68
C PRO A 1098 -30.66 -1.68 3.32
N ASN A 1099 -29.69 -1.69 2.39
CA ASN A 1099 -29.89 -1.18 1.02
C ASN A 1099 -30.63 -2.14 0.05
N ASP A 1100 -31.25 -3.22 0.56
CA ASP A 1100 -32.02 -4.21 -0.22
C ASP A 1100 -31.19 -5.17 -1.09
N ASP A 1101 -29.86 -5.04 -1.10
CA ASP A 1101 -28.97 -6.10 -1.62
C ASP A 1101 -29.22 -7.43 -0.91
N ILE A 1102 -29.30 -8.51 -1.70
CA ILE A 1102 -29.51 -9.87 -1.18
C ILE A 1102 -28.21 -10.64 -1.36
N TYR A 1103 -27.54 -10.95 -0.25
CA TYR A 1103 -26.35 -11.83 -0.22
C TYR A 1103 -26.86 -13.21 0.08
N PHE A 1104 -26.37 -14.17 -0.70
CA PHE A 1104 -26.81 -15.53 -0.47
C PHE A 1104 -25.81 -16.54 -1.01
N VAL A 1105 -25.94 -17.74 -0.48
CA VAL A 1105 -25.18 -18.92 -0.91
C VAL A 1105 -26.18 -19.90 -1.52
N THR A 1106 -25.74 -20.58 -2.58
CA THR A 1106 -26.56 -21.61 -3.26
C THR A 1106 -26.33 -23.02 -2.68
N PHE A 1107 -27.26 -23.95 -2.96
CA PHE A 1107 -27.17 -25.30 -2.37
C PHE A 1107 -25.96 -26.11 -2.87
N GLY A 1108 -25.56 -25.87 -4.12
CA GLY A 1108 -24.44 -26.51 -4.80
C GLY A 1108 -23.61 -25.51 -5.61
N ASP A 1109 -22.83 -26.02 -6.58
CA ASP A 1109 -22.10 -25.10 -7.44
C ASP A 1109 -23.08 -24.35 -8.35
N PHE A 1110 -22.83 -23.06 -8.51
CA PHE A 1110 -23.79 -22.17 -9.16
C PHE A 1110 -23.22 -21.58 -10.45
N GLN A 1111 -24.10 -21.45 -11.47
CA GLN A 1111 -23.79 -20.67 -12.67
C GLN A 1111 -24.90 -19.65 -12.94
N VAL A 1112 -24.73 -18.43 -12.42
CA VAL A 1112 -25.80 -17.41 -12.51
C VAL A 1112 -25.26 -16.20 -13.28
N ALA A 1113 -25.94 -15.83 -14.39
CA ALA A 1113 -25.60 -14.61 -15.16
C ALA A 1113 -24.10 -14.49 -15.54
N GLY A 1114 -23.48 -15.60 -15.99
CA GLY A 1114 -22.04 -15.62 -16.33
C GLY A 1114 -21.08 -15.83 -15.14
N LEU A 1115 -21.55 -15.79 -13.88
CA LEU A 1115 -20.73 -16.08 -12.69
C LEU A 1115 -20.72 -17.59 -12.44
N LYS A 1116 -19.54 -18.10 -12.06
CA LYS A 1116 -19.35 -19.48 -11.60
C LYS A 1116 -18.79 -19.41 -10.18
N GLY A 1117 -19.37 -20.17 -9.24
CA GLY A 1117 -18.82 -20.39 -7.90
C GLY A 1117 -19.32 -21.72 -7.33
N ASP A 1118 -18.86 -22.03 -6.11
CA ASP A 1118 -19.22 -23.25 -5.38
C ASP A 1118 -20.13 -22.91 -4.18
N ALA A 1119 -20.47 -23.92 -3.37
CA ALA A 1119 -21.45 -23.77 -2.27
C ALA A 1119 -20.89 -23.11 -0.98
N ASN A 1120 -19.66 -22.59 -1.01
CA ASN A 1120 -19.07 -21.76 0.07
C ASN A 1120 -18.76 -20.34 -0.41
N ASP A 1121 -19.26 -19.96 -1.59
CA ASP A 1121 -19.09 -18.60 -2.07
C ASP A 1121 -20.38 -17.83 -1.78
N ILE A 1122 -20.19 -16.55 -1.42
CA ILE A 1122 -21.31 -15.65 -1.22
C ILE A 1122 -21.46 -14.82 -2.48
N ILE A 1123 -22.66 -14.87 -3.06
CA ILE A 1123 -23.02 -14.01 -4.18
C ILE A 1123 -23.96 -12.92 -3.72
N VAL A 1124 -23.87 -11.76 -4.39
CA VAL A 1124 -24.78 -10.64 -4.11
C VAL A 1124 -25.65 -10.39 -5.33
N CYS A 1125 -26.96 -10.27 -5.07
CA CYS A 1125 -27.90 -9.70 -6.04
C CYS A 1125 -28.10 -8.24 -5.66
N HIS A 1126 -27.72 -7.36 -6.58
CA HIS A 1126 -28.20 -5.98 -6.56
C HIS A 1126 -29.54 -5.88 -7.36
N PRO A 1127 -30.69 -5.73 -6.69
CA PRO A 1127 -31.98 -5.75 -7.36
C PRO A 1127 -32.24 -4.50 -8.20
N ALA A 1128 -32.54 -4.66 -9.50
CA ALA A 1128 -33.27 -3.62 -10.23
C ALA A 1128 -34.77 -3.58 -9.87
N THR A 1129 -35.43 -4.73 -9.68
CA THR A 1129 -36.84 -4.84 -9.23
C THR A 1129 -36.95 -6.05 -8.30
N LEU A 1130 -37.81 -5.97 -7.26
CA LEU A 1130 -38.10 -7.07 -6.31
C LEU A 1130 -39.57 -7.49 -6.43
N GLY A 1131 -39.95 -8.62 -5.82
CA GLY A 1131 -41.31 -9.16 -5.88
C GLY A 1131 -41.43 -10.28 -6.91
N ASN A 1132 -42.60 -10.41 -7.54
CA ASN A 1132 -42.81 -11.51 -8.50
C ASN A 1132 -42.11 -11.27 -9.85
N ASP A 1133 -41.76 -10.02 -10.17
CA ASP A 1133 -41.01 -9.68 -11.41
C ASP A 1133 -39.56 -9.31 -11.05
N THR A 1134 -38.86 -10.16 -10.27
CA THR A 1134 -37.48 -9.83 -9.80
C THR A 1134 -36.47 -9.73 -10.95
N ALA A 1135 -35.71 -8.64 -10.97
CA ALA A 1135 -34.54 -8.50 -11.85
C ALA A 1135 -33.31 -8.09 -11.00
N CYS A 1136 -32.13 -8.65 -11.32
CA CYS A 1136 -30.90 -8.37 -10.55
C CYS A 1136 -29.67 -8.31 -11.45
N THR A 1137 -28.70 -7.50 -11.03
CA THR A 1137 -27.27 -7.65 -11.41
C THR A 1137 -26.54 -8.41 -10.30
N PHE A 1138 -25.71 -9.40 -10.69
CA PHE A 1138 -24.99 -10.28 -9.75
C PHE A 1138 -23.48 -10.00 -9.77
N ARG A 1139 -22.83 -10.10 -8.60
CA ARG A 1139 -21.33 -10.21 -8.52
C ARG A 1139 -20.93 -11.22 -7.43
N LEU A 1140 -19.72 -11.79 -7.53
CA LEU A 1140 -19.12 -12.61 -6.43
C LEU A 1140 -18.75 -11.67 -5.28
N PHE A 1141 -19.36 -11.85 -4.10
CA PHE A 1141 -19.01 -11.07 -2.91
C PHE A 1141 -17.85 -11.65 -2.09
N TRP A 1142 -17.78 -12.96 -1.90
CA TRP A 1142 -16.76 -13.56 -1.02
C TRP A 1142 -16.45 -14.99 -1.49
N ASP A 1143 -15.16 -15.30 -1.64
CA ASP A 1143 -14.69 -16.63 -2.05
C ASP A 1143 -14.27 -17.42 -0.79
N GLY A 1144 -15.06 -18.45 -0.42
CA GLY A 1144 -14.73 -19.24 0.78
C GLY A 1144 -13.49 -20.13 0.62
N ASP A 1145 -13.08 -20.45 -0.61
CA ASP A 1145 -11.87 -21.26 -0.83
C ASP A 1145 -10.59 -20.49 -0.46
N SER A 1146 -10.58 -19.18 -0.75
CA SER A 1146 -9.43 -18.31 -0.50
C SER A 1146 -9.15 -18.06 0.98
N VAL A 1147 -10.08 -18.41 1.87
CA VAL A 1147 -9.97 -18.14 3.34
C VAL A 1147 -10.04 -19.39 4.22
N GLY A 1148 -9.85 -20.59 3.63
CA GLY A 1148 -9.61 -21.82 4.42
C GLY A 1148 -10.85 -22.68 4.70
N ILE A 1149 -12.05 -22.30 4.21
CA ILE A 1149 -13.29 -23.09 4.37
C ILE A 1149 -13.68 -23.87 3.11
N GLY A 1150 -12.72 -24.05 2.19
CA GLY A 1150 -12.95 -24.79 0.95
C GLY A 1150 -13.51 -26.19 1.15
N GLY A 1151 -14.48 -26.55 0.29
CA GLY A 1151 -15.10 -27.89 0.30
C GLY A 1151 -16.18 -28.09 1.37
N LYS A 1152 -16.57 -27.01 2.08
CA LYS A 1152 -17.68 -26.98 3.08
C LYS A 1152 -18.91 -26.38 2.38
N LYS A 1153 -20.10 -26.79 2.84
CA LYS A 1153 -21.32 -26.10 2.35
C LYS A 1153 -21.80 -25.18 3.47
N LEU A 1154 -22.01 -23.92 3.09
CA LEU A 1154 -22.53 -22.90 4.01
C LEU A 1154 -24.06 -23.04 4.01
N ASP A 1155 -24.64 -22.96 5.20
CA ASP A 1155 -26.11 -23.05 5.46
C ASP A 1155 -26.55 -21.95 6.43
N GLY A 1156 -25.74 -20.93 6.65
CA GLY A 1156 -26.22 -19.79 7.44
C GLY A 1156 -25.29 -18.63 7.20
N LEU A 1157 -25.88 -17.44 7.12
CA LEU A 1157 -25.15 -16.26 6.70
C LEU A 1157 -25.73 -15.03 7.42
N TYR A 1158 -24.82 -14.25 7.99
CA TYR A 1158 -25.15 -12.89 8.39
C TYR A 1158 -23.94 -12.00 8.10
N LEU A 1159 -24.24 -10.83 7.53
CA LEU A 1159 -23.24 -9.79 7.28
C LEU A 1159 -23.64 -8.55 8.09
N GLY A 1160 -22.76 -8.09 8.98
CA GLY A 1160 -23.02 -6.82 9.66
C GLY A 1160 -22.30 -6.74 10.98
N GLU A 1161 -22.53 -5.61 11.65
CA GLU A 1161 -21.84 -5.35 12.92
C GLU A 1161 -22.37 -6.28 14.03
N ILE A 1162 -21.46 -6.73 14.88
CA ILE A 1162 -21.85 -7.47 16.09
C ILE A 1162 -22.17 -6.40 17.18
N PRO A 1163 -23.37 -6.39 17.79
CA PRO A 1163 -23.79 -5.36 18.73
C PRO A 1163 -22.86 -5.31 19.95
N SER A 1164 -22.53 -4.09 20.40
CA SER A 1164 -21.60 -3.88 21.55
C SER A 1164 -21.97 -4.61 22.83
N LEU A 1165 -23.26 -4.93 23.06
CA LEU A 1165 -23.67 -5.75 24.25
C LEU A 1165 -23.09 -7.18 24.24
N VAL A 1166 -22.46 -7.62 23.14
CA VAL A 1166 -21.88 -8.97 23.02
C VAL A 1166 -20.39 -8.97 23.40
N ASN A 1167 -19.75 -7.79 23.47
CA ASN A 1167 -18.28 -7.66 23.69
C ASN A 1167 -17.86 -7.59 25.17
N GLY A 1168 -18.79 -7.73 26.11
CA GLY A 1168 -18.41 -7.97 27.52
C GLY A 1168 -18.20 -9.46 27.81
N ALA A 1169 -17.05 -10.05 27.43
CA ALA A 1169 -16.17 -10.93 28.24
C ALA A 1169 -15.22 -11.63 27.26
N GLU A 1170 -13.97 -11.16 27.12
CA GLU A 1170 -12.74 -11.99 27.09
C GLU A 1170 -11.51 -11.05 27.14
N SER A 1171 -11.12 -10.55 28.33
CA SER A 1171 -9.70 -10.61 28.74
C SER A 1171 -9.42 -11.89 29.54
N ASP A 1172 -8.97 -12.96 28.87
CA ASP A 1172 -8.16 -13.97 29.57
C ASP A 1172 -6.83 -14.12 28.83
N ALA A 1173 -5.87 -13.23 29.12
CA ALA A 1173 -4.50 -13.66 29.45
C ALA A 1173 -4.43 -15.08 30.07
N VAL A 1174 -4.22 -16.07 29.19
CA VAL A 1174 -3.72 -17.38 29.58
C VAL A 1174 -2.19 -17.30 29.55
N SER A 1175 -1.60 -16.97 30.71
CA SER A 1175 -0.29 -17.50 31.13
C SER A 1175 -0.02 -18.95 30.63
N PRO A 1176 1.15 -19.22 30.01
CA PRO A 1176 1.53 -20.55 29.55
C PRO A 1176 2.21 -21.33 30.68
N TRP A 1177 1.41 -22.02 31.50
CA TRP A 1177 1.90 -23.23 32.18
C TRP A 1177 0.69 -24.15 32.41
N ASP A 1178 0.54 -25.22 31.62
CA ASP A 1178 0.59 -26.65 32.02
C ASP A 1178 -0.49 -27.47 31.25
N ASP A 1179 -0.12 -28.00 30.08
CA ASP A 1179 -0.36 -29.43 29.74
C ASP A 1179 -0.03 -30.42 30.89
N THR A 1180 -1.06 -31.10 31.45
CA THR A 1180 -1.15 -32.59 31.55
C THR A 1180 -2.59 -33.05 31.97
N VAL A 1181 -3.37 -33.60 31.02
CA VAL A 1181 -4.34 -34.74 31.08
C VAL A 1181 -4.04 -35.91 32.08
N TYR A 1182 -5.01 -36.30 32.97
CA TYR A 1182 -5.75 -37.63 33.00
C TYR A 1182 -6.82 -37.70 34.15
N PHE A 1183 -8.11 -37.82 33.80
CA PHE A 1183 -9.18 -38.75 34.31
C PHE A 1183 -8.97 -39.61 35.60
N ALA A 1184 -9.83 -39.33 36.61
CA ALA A 1184 -10.78 -40.22 37.35
C ALA A 1184 -10.21 -41.28 38.31
N GLY A 1185 -10.51 -41.06 39.60
CA GLY A 1185 -11.25 -42.01 40.46
C GLY A 1185 -10.50 -42.26 41.76
N ASP A 1186 -11.18 -41.95 42.87
CA ASP A 1186 -11.44 -42.83 44.01
C ASP A 1186 -10.37 -42.72 45.12
N ASP A 1187 -10.78 -42.13 46.26
CA ASP A 1187 -10.92 -42.88 47.53
C ASP A 1187 -9.66 -42.82 48.44
N VAL A 1188 -9.82 -42.10 49.57
CA VAL A 1188 -9.64 -42.50 51.00
C VAL A 1188 -8.17 -42.53 51.46
N ASP A 1189 -7.90 -41.64 52.42
CA ASP A 1189 -7.29 -41.95 53.72
C ASP A 1189 -5.77 -42.22 53.67
N GLU A 1190 -5.01 -41.39 54.40
CA GLU A 1190 -4.21 -41.71 55.61
C GLU A 1190 -2.83 -41.02 55.51
N ALA A 1191 -2.64 -40.01 56.37
CA ALA A 1191 -1.65 -40.01 57.45
C ALA A 1191 -0.22 -40.47 57.05
N ASP A 1192 0.72 -39.55 57.33
CA ASP A 1192 1.84 -39.73 58.27
C ASP A 1192 3.18 -39.45 57.57
N GLU A 1193 3.79 -38.34 58.02
CA GLU A 1193 5.03 -38.37 58.79
C GLU A 1193 6.30 -38.19 57.93
N LEU A 1194 6.93 -37.04 58.20
CA LEU A 1194 8.23 -36.94 58.86
C LEU A 1194 9.42 -37.10 57.89
N ASP A 1195 10.18 -36.01 57.80
CA ASP A 1195 11.50 -35.86 58.44
C ASP A 1195 12.50 -35.29 57.44
N GLY A 1196 12.94 -34.09 57.80
CA GLY A 1196 14.23 -33.71 58.36
C GLY A 1196 15.23 -33.50 57.23
N GLU A 1197 15.75 -32.30 57.20
CA GLU A 1197 17.07 -31.95 57.75
C GLU A 1197 17.54 -30.74 56.93
N GLU A 1198 17.47 -29.56 57.57
CA GLU A 1198 18.66 -28.88 58.12
C GLU A 1198 19.86 -28.75 57.14
N VAL A 1199 20.34 -27.51 56.86
CA VAL A 1199 21.52 -26.85 57.46
C VAL A 1199 21.63 -25.43 56.82
N VAL A 1200 21.14 -24.36 57.49
CA VAL A 1200 21.84 -23.28 58.25
C VAL A 1200 23.17 -22.77 57.64
N ALA A 1201 23.27 -21.46 57.34
CA ALA A 1201 23.95 -20.42 58.14
C ALA A 1201 24.23 -19.19 57.23
N ASP A 1202 23.59 -18.04 57.55
CA ASP A 1202 24.03 -16.97 58.50
C ASP A 1202 24.47 -15.66 57.79
N LEU A 1203 23.62 -14.63 57.92
CA LEU A 1203 23.65 -13.52 58.93
C LEU A 1203 24.46 -12.29 58.46
N ASP A 1204 23.78 -11.15 58.27
CA ASP A 1204 23.44 -10.08 59.24
C ASP A 1204 23.67 -8.69 58.57
N ALA A 1205 22.69 -7.77 58.53
CA ALA A 1205 22.31 -6.85 59.62
C ALA A 1205 21.51 -5.65 59.03
N GLU A 1206 20.23 -5.55 59.37
CA GLU A 1206 19.51 -4.25 59.52
C GLU A 1206 19.86 -3.56 60.87
N PRO A 1207 19.55 -2.25 61.15
CA PRO A 1207 18.18 -1.78 61.54
C PRO A 1207 17.79 -0.30 61.26
N GLY A 1208 16.48 -0.02 61.09
CA GLY A 1208 15.73 0.94 61.96
C GLY A 1208 14.55 1.62 61.21
N ALA A 1209 13.32 1.09 61.34
CA ALA A 1209 12.13 1.62 62.07
C ALA A 1209 11.48 2.95 61.59
N GLN A 1210 10.27 2.88 61.01
CA GLN A 1210 8.92 3.20 61.60
C GLN A 1210 8.31 4.50 60.99
N SER A 1211 7.13 4.44 60.34
CA SER A 1211 5.75 4.69 60.85
C SER A 1211 4.78 4.83 59.64
N GLU A 1212 3.91 3.84 59.38
CA GLU A 1212 2.46 3.85 59.72
C GLU A 1212 1.60 4.96 59.02
N ARG A 1213 0.71 4.59 58.08
CA ARG A 1213 -0.75 4.29 58.28
C ARG A 1213 -1.65 5.13 57.33
N ILE A 1214 -2.40 4.47 56.42
CA ILE A 1214 -3.83 3.99 56.53
C ILE A 1214 -4.79 4.81 55.62
N TYR A 1215 -5.30 4.20 54.52
CA TYR A 1215 -6.66 3.68 54.25
C TYR A 1215 -7.71 4.69 53.72
N LEU A 1216 -8.14 4.49 52.45
CA LEU A 1216 -9.51 4.18 51.87
C LEU A 1216 -10.53 5.36 52.05
N PRO A 1217 -11.69 5.52 51.33
CA PRO A 1217 -12.43 4.61 50.43
C PRO A 1217 -13.29 5.23 49.27
N LEU A 1218 -13.75 4.42 48.30
CA LEU A 1218 -15.10 3.78 48.09
C LEU A 1218 -16.06 4.59 47.14
N VAL A 1219 -16.31 4.10 45.91
CA VAL A 1219 -17.49 3.33 45.40
C VAL A 1219 -18.74 4.17 45.05
N ASN A 1220 -19.19 4.17 43.77
CA ASN A 1220 -20.38 3.45 43.19
C ASN A 1220 -20.75 4.22 41.89
N ARG A 1221 -20.66 3.59 40.70
CA ARG A 1221 -21.62 2.75 39.95
C ARG A 1221 -21.06 2.62 38.54
#